data_AF-A0A7X9HBC9-F1
#
_entry.id   AF-A0A7X9HBC9-F1
#
_cell.length_a   1.000
_cell.length_b   1.000
_cell.length_c   1.000
_cell.angle_alpha   90.00
_cell.angle_beta   90.00
_cell.angle_gamma   90.00
#
_symmetry.space_group_name_H-M   'P 1'
#
loop_
_entity.id
_entity.type
_entity.pdbx_description
1 polymer ?
#
loop_
_entity_poly.entity_id
_entity_poly.type
_entity_poly.pdbx_seq_one_letter_code
_entity_poly.pdbx_strand_id
1 'polypeptide(L)'
;MNTLRIIFILFTVFSFRCCTVSNVSKSSTNDRGEVGTYKNKFIWTGTDQAFVPNYIMIDALFRNIIPQKSKQFQEYDYSLITEEHIDKFINEFMHGHGFNGIHLPVFGQWFHIGDNVVTEKDSIPDPKTFDKLAMIIKKVYQAGGSTYLWVWGDHQRRWTSKSTKDGVMGKQEQAVMDMIAEKLGPLKGWFMGYGFDLWEWVTEEDLKKWHDYMWSKPGWNHLLGARSGRLGTFSNGHMGAPVSNKILNQIYEGLDFSDYELFRPSYEDLIKTINTRPTKPSLAGDRYRVRNSPPSPYPWKDYSEDMTRRGLWYHTMAGGIGAIWGNMDSTGVYSNKDELKCFSVFWNDNNRFRKDMIVDNEITNGYCLRDADNYYVFYKENTNKIEYGFSGKAKKVIAVDTKKKYEEINLGTKKSGNHVFNAPYVSDWAIAVEENRSIDNLIFTDITKETGFGGPAHPDSLGGHGISWSDVTKNGFPDVYVTMNWKGPNIAYPDLFYINNGKYYFKECAAKFGIDDVDGGSHGAVFADLNNDGYYDLINGSTLALEGGPSNNRVYENIKGKHFIDRTNGSMKETREYTRGVGAFDFDKNGLLDIVFISGWQGSNDPPGEKNELYMNQGNFNFVKSNLDDLQNAPAAQGVTTTDFDGDGNIDILSCNRGGDLVILRNDGDNHLTLVDPAELGIRHTAYSGITTGDLNNDGHLDMILVNDPGENRLNDAYIYINNGNGTFTHTYTFKNVSGYMAGLADLDLDTFLDIVFPGHPYIFLNNGDGTFRKGPKIPINNINDPRCVAFADIDNDGDPDFAFAVKRDLNRLYRNDYSGDNRWLKINMCAPNGQAGAFGAKIYLYGQTGELIGMREAKSSYGYLAQDDPIIHFGTGNHKKVTIKIMFVTGEVKELTNIKTNKSISIR
;
A
#
# COMPACT_ATOMS: atom_id res chain seq x y z
N MET A 1 -26.82 60.77 -27.93
CA MET A 1 -25.89 61.79 -28.47
C MET A 1 -24.87 62.08 -27.38
N ASN A 2 -23.57 61.85 -27.44
CA ASN A 2 -22.59 61.39 -28.44
C ASN A 2 -21.43 60.74 -27.61
N THR A 3 -21.05 59.46 -27.78
CA THR A 3 -20.07 58.86 -28.73
C THR A 3 -18.64 58.68 -28.14
N LEU A 4 -18.29 57.40 -27.91
CA LEU A 4 -16.99 56.67 -27.97
C LEU A 4 -15.65 57.32 -27.55
N ARG A 5 -14.83 56.59 -26.75
CA ARG A 5 -13.77 55.67 -27.24
C ARG A 5 -13.08 54.86 -26.12
N ILE A 6 -12.59 53.69 -26.54
CA ILE A 6 -11.99 52.53 -25.85
C ILE A 6 -10.53 52.79 -25.42
N ILE A 7 -10.04 52.13 -24.36
CA ILE A 7 -8.79 51.31 -24.28
C ILE A 7 -8.60 50.72 -22.85
N PHE A 8 -8.36 49.41 -22.80
CA PHE A 8 -7.98 48.57 -21.66
C PHE A 8 -6.48 48.70 -21.35
N ILE A 9 -6.08 48.90 -20.08
CA ILE A 9 -4.74 48.52 -19.54
C ILE A 9 -4.85 48.10 -18.06
N LEU A 10 -4.12 47.02 -17.74
CA LEU A 10 -3.93 46.34 -16.45
C LEU A 10 -3.73 47.26 -15.23
N PHE A 11 -4.28 46.84 -14.08
CA PHE A 11 -3.87 47.32 -12.75
C PHE A 11 -3.42 46.15 -11.87
N THR A 12 -2.12 46.09 -11.59
CA THR A 12 -1.54 45.41 -10.45
C THR A 12 -1.66 46.35 -9.24
N VAL A 13 -2.34 45.93 -8.18
CA VAL A 13 -2.36 46.67 -6.90
C VAL A 13 -1.98 45.73 -5.77
N PHE A 14 -0.77 45.94 -5.26
CA PHE A 14 -0.36 45.56 -3.91
C PHE A 14 -1.25 46.28 -2.89
N SER A 15 -1.85 45.55 -1.94
CA SER A 15 -2.36 46.15 -0.71
C SER A 15 -1.85 45.37 0.50
N PHE A 16 -0.98 46.04 1.25
CA PHE A 16 -0.66 45.74 2.65
C PHE A 16 -1.95 45.57 3.46
N ARG A 17 -2.05 44.48 4.25
CA ARG A 17 -3.03 44.37 5.34
C ARG A 17 -2.33 44.28 6.68
N CYS A 18 -2.76 45.18 7.54
CA CYS A 18 -2.31 45.46 8.89
C CYS A 18 -2.56 44.27 9.83
N CYS A 19 -1.58 43.97 10.68
CA CYS A 19 -1.71 43.04 11.79
C CYS A 19 -2.81 43.50 12.76
N THR A 20 -3.85 42.69 12.90
CA THR A 20 -4.66 42.61 14.12
C THR A 20 -4.52 41.20 14.65
N VAL A 21 -4.00 41.07 15.87
CA VAL A 21 -3.89 39.82 16.61
C VAL A 21 -5.29 39.26 16.81
N SER A 22 -5.70 38.34 15.95
CA SER A 22 -6.90 37.52 16.12
C SER A 22 -6.52 36.24 16.83
N ASN A 23 -7.27 35.93 17.89
CA ASN A 23 -7.23 34.69 18.67
C ASN A 23 -6.81 33.48 17.82
N VAL A 24 -5.75 32.80 18.25
CA VAL A 24 -5.36 31.48 17.75
C VAL A 24 -6.56 30.55 17.91
N SER A 25 -7.24 30.25 16.79
CA SER A 25 -8.22 29.18 16.74
C SER A 25 -7.49 27.88 16.99
N LYS A 26 -7.89 27.14 18.03
CA LYS A 26 -7.53 25.73 18.22
C LYS A 26 -7.72 25.01 16.89
N SER A 27 -6.66 24.39 16.39
CA SER A 27 -6.72 23.60 15.16
C SER A 27 -7.85 22.58 15.30
N SER A 28 -8.65 22.45 14.24
CA SER A 28 -9.54 21.32 14.07
C SER A 28 -8.76 20.02 14.26
N THR A 29 -9.41 19.05 14.88
CA THR A 29 -8.94 17.74 15.38
C THR A 29 -8.15 16.82 14.44
N ASN A 30 -7.73 17.26 13.25
CA ASN A 30 -7.37 16.36 12.15
C ASN A 30 -5.88 16.18 11.87
N ASP A 31 -4.98 16.96 12.49
CA ASP A 31 -3.54 16.83 12.23
C ASP A 31 -2.77 16.64 13.54
N ARG A 32 -2.88 15.44 14.14
CA ARG A 32 -2.22 15.09 15.42
C ARG A 32 -0.96 14.23 15.24
N GLY A 33 -0.04 14.61 14.34
CA GLY A 33 1.20 13.85 14.13
C GLY A 33 0.96 12.39 13.73
N GLU A 34 -0.16 12.16 13.03
CA GLU A 34 -0.75 10.89 12.60
C GLU A 34 -1.35 9.97 13.67
N VAL A 35 -1.08 10.20 14.98
CA VAL A 35 -1.77 9.49 16.07
C VAL A 35 -2.77 10.42 16.75
N GLY A 36 -4.04 10.18 16.49
CA GLY A 36 -5.16 10.97 17.00
C GLY A 36 -5.98 10.26 18.07
N THR A 37 -7.08 10.91 18.43
CA THR A 37 -8.06 10.37 19.37
C THR A 37 -9.47 10.48 18.78
N TYR A 38 -10.28 9.45 19.02
CA TYR A 38 -11.72 9.48 18.76
C TYR A 38 -12.44 8.87 19.95
N LYS A 39 -13.26 9.67 20.65
CA LYS A 39 -13.86 9.29 21.95
C LYS A 39 -12.76 8.75 22.88
N ASN A 40 -12.88 7.50 23.33
CA ASN A 40 -11.90 6.83 24.18
C ASN A 40 -10.94 5.90 23.42
N LYS A 41 -10.69 6.15 22.13
CA LYS A 41 -9.85 5.31 21.28
C LYS A 41 -8.68 6.10 20.72
N PHE A 42 -7.55 5.42 20.56
CA PHE A 42 -6.47 5.89 19.70
C PHE A 42 -6.84 5.60 18.25
N ILE A 43 -6.57 6.55 17.35
CA ILE A 43 -6.81 6.41 15.92
C ILE A 43 -5.59 6.85 15.11
N TRP A 44 -5.48 6.37 13.89
CA TRP A 44 -4.64 6.97 12.85
C TRP A 44 -5.40 8.13 12.21
N THR A 45 -4.89 9.36 12.25
CA THR A 45 -5.66 10.52 11.74
C THR A 45 -5.81 10.52 10.22
N GLY A 46 -4.89 9.88 9.50
CA GLY A 46 -4.95 9.76 8.04
C GLY A 46 -6.05 8.81 7.54
N THR A 47 -6.35 7.75 8.30
CA THR A 47 -7.28 6.68 7.89
C THR A 47 -8.53 6.59 8.76
N ASP A 48 -8.56 7.33 9.87
CA ASP A 48 -9.62 7.26 10.90
C ASP A 48 -9.78 5.85 11.51
N GLN A 49 -8.76 4.99 11.33
CA GLN A 49 -8.73 3.63 11.83
C GLN A 49 -8.36 3.61 13.31
N ALA A 50 -9.15 2.93 14.13
CA ALA A 50 -8.82 2.73 15.54
C ALA A 50 -7.79 1.62 15.75
N PHE A 51 -6.95 1.80 16.76
CA PHE A 51 -6.03 0.76 17.20
C PHE A 51 -5.88 0.76 18.71
N VAL A 52 -5.38 -0.35 19.25
CA VAL A 52 -4.99 -0.48 20.66
C VAL A 52 -3.47 -0.48 20.73
N PRO A 53 -2.83 0.52 21.36
CA PRO A 53 -1.38 0.54 21.55
C PRO A 53 -0.88 -0.71 22.28
N ASN A 54 -0.11 -1.56 21.62
CA ASN A 54 0.49 -2.76 22.19
C ASN A 54 1.98 -2.73 21.91
N TYR A 55 2.71 -2.08 22.80
CA TYR A 55 4.10 -1.72 22.57
C TYR A 55 5.06 -2.69 23.22
N ILE A 56 6.07 -3.09 22.46
CA ILE A 56 7.16 -3.89 22.98
C ILE A 56 8.21 -2.98 23.62
N MET A 57 8.71 -3.37 24.79
CA MET A 57 9.75 -2.65 25.51
C MET A 57 11.09 -2.71 24.77
N ILE A 58 11.83 -1.60 24.77
CA ILE A 58 13.19 -1.54 24.21
C ILE A 58 14.17 -2.54 24.85
N ASP A 59 13.88 -3.07 26.04
CA ASP A 59 14.63 -4.17 26.67
C ASP A 59 14.83 -5.36 25.74
N ALA A 60 13.84 -5.67 24.90
CA ALA A 60 13.93 -6.78 23.97
C ALA A 60 15.05 -6.56 22.94
N LEU A 61 15.28 -5.32 22.50
CA LEU A 61 16.41 -4.96 21.63
C LEU A 61 17.75 -5.24 22.31
N PHE A 62 17.95 -4.75 23.52
CA PHE A 62 19.23 -4.87 24.24
C PHE A 62 19.50 -6.26 24.81
N ARG A 63 18.48 -7.10 24.95
CA ARG A 63 18.63 -8.50 25.37
C ARG A 63 18.85 -9.45 24.20
N ASN A 64 18.19 -9.19 23.07
CA ASN A 64 18.19 -10.10 21.94
C ASN A 64 19.20 -9.71 20.84
N ILE A 65 19.22 -8.43 20.46
CA ILE A 65 19.87 -7.96 19.22
C ILE A 65 21.19 -7.27 19.53
N ILE A 66 21.23 -6.45 20.59
CA ILE A 66 22.43 -5.75 21.07
C ILE A 66 22.82 -6.32 22.45
N PRO A 67 23.19 -7.61 22.55
CA PRO A 67 23.39 -8.26 23.84
C PRO A 67 24.55 -7.60 24.59
N GLN A 68 24.21 -6.73 25.54
CA GLN A 68 25.14 -6.24 26.54
C GLN A 68 25.08 -7.12 27.80
N LYS A 69 26.22 -7.25 28.48
CA LYS A 69 26.25 -7.67 29.89
C LYS A 69 25.75 -6.51 30.76
N SER A 70 24.48 -6.09 30.62
CA SER A 70 23.95 -5.03 31.48
C SER A 70 24.00 -5.52 32.92
N LYS A 71 24.65 -4.77 33.81
CA LYS A 71 24.79 -5.15 35.22
C LYS A 71 23.49 -4.91 36.00
N GLN A 72 22.55 -4.09 35.50
CA GLN A 72 21.27 -3.77 36.14
C GLN A 72 20.12 -3.52 35.15
N PHE A 73 18.89 -3.55 35.67
CA PHE A 73 17.64 -3.33 34.94
C PHE A 73 17.47 -1.83 34.58
N GLN A 74 17.08 -1.50 33.34
CA GLN A 74 16.85 -0.13 32.83
C GLN A 74 18.11 0.72 32.54
N GLU A 75 19.23 0.09 32.22
CA GLU A 75 20.40 0.76 31.67
C GLU A 75 20.44 0.54 30.15
N TYR A 76 19.93 1.50 29.38
CA TYR A 76 19.97 1.45 27.91
C TYR A 76 20.95 2.50 27.39
N ASP A 77 21.82 2.09 26.46
CA ASP A 77 22.73 3.00 25.77
C ASP A 77 22.29 3.18 24.32
N TYR A 78 21.58 4.28 24.04
CA TYR A 78 21.05 4.55 22.71
C TYR A 78 22.13 4.85 21.67
N SER A 79 23.38 5.12 22.09
CA SER A 79 24.48 5.33 21.16
C SER A 79 24.80 4.08 20.32
N LEU A 80 24.44 2.90 20.85
CA LEU A 80 24.70 1.59 20.24
C LEU A 80 23.63 1.16 19.24
N ILE A 81 22.49 1.85 19.22
CA ILE A 81 21.39 1.51 18.33
C ILE A 81 21.77 1.94 16.92
N THR A 82 21.74 0.99 15.98
CA THR A 82 21.93 1.22 14.55
C THR A 82 20.61 0.99 13.83
N GLU A 83 20.51 1.41 12.56
CA GLU A 83 19.34 1.09 11.74
C GLU A 83 19.13 -0.41 11.61
N GLU A 84 20.20 -1.18 11.38
CA GLU A 84 20.13 -2.65 11.27
C GLU A 84 19.56 -3.29 12.55
N HIS A 85 19.93 -2.76 13.72
CA HIS A 85 19.38 -3.23 14.99
C HIS A 85 17.86 -3.02 15.07
N ILE A 86 17.37 -1.86 14.61
CA ILE A 86 15.93 -1.54 14.57
C ILE A 86 15.21 -2.37 13.50
N ASP A 87 15.81 -2.60 12.33
CA ASP A 87 15.23 -3.45 11.29
C ASP A 87 15.06 -4.90 11.79
N LYS A 88 16.05 -5.44 12.51
CA LYS A 88 15.93 -6.75 13.18
C LYS A 88 14.83 -6.77 14.24
N PHE A 89 14.71 -5.70 15.03
CA PHE A 89 13.68 -5.58 16.05
C PHE A 89 12.28 -5.55 15.46
N ILE A 90 12.07 -4.76 14.41
CA ILE A 90 10.81 -4.66 13.68
C ILE A 90 10.44 -6.05 13.12
N ASN A 91 11.37 -6.73 12.47
CA ASN A 91 11.14 -8.06 11.92
C ASN A 91 10.75 -9.08 12.99
N GLU A 92 11.47 -9.10 14.12
CA GLU A 92 11.19 -10.06 15.19
C GLU A 92 9.87 -9.74 15.90
N PHE A 93 9.71 -8.52 16.43
CA PHE A 93 8.64 -8.20 17.37
C PHE A 93 7.40 -7.60 16.69
N MET A 94 7.54 -6.77 15.67
CA MET A 94 6.38 -6.19 15.00
C MET A 94 5.82 -7.15 13.95
N HIS A 95 6.65 -7.61 13.01
CA HIS A 95 6.17 -8.54 11.98
C HIS A 95 6.03 -9.97 12.51
N GLY A 96 7.01 -10.46 13.29
CA GLY A 96 7.03 -11.83 13.81
C GLY A 96 6.03 -12.07 14.95
N HIS A 97 6.02 -11.22 15.99
CA HIS A 97 5.11 -11.37 17.14
C HIS A 97 3.82 -10.56 17.02
N GLY A 98 3.79 -9.52 16.18
CA GLY A 98 2.58 -8.74 15.94
C GLY A 98 2.36 -7.53 16.84
N PHE A 99 3.37 -7.07 17.60
CA PHE A 99 3.28 -5.80 18.32
C PHE A 99 3.18 -4.62 17.32
N ASN A 100 2.47 -3.56 17.66
CA ASN A 100 2.21 -2.43 16.74
C ASN A 100 3.01 -1.17 17.10
N GLY A 101 4.12 -1.34 17.80
CA GLY A 101 4.99 -0.23 18.15
C GLY A 101 6.00 -0.55 19.24
N ILE A 102 6.74 0.49 19.63
CA ILE A 102 7.83 0.40 20.60
C ILE A 102 7.67 1.44 21.70
N HIS A 103 8.06 1.06 22.92
CA HIS A 103 8.14 1.96 24.06
C HIS A 103 9.60 2.29 24.40
N LEU A 104 9.91 3.59 24.49
CA LEU A 104 11.26 4.13 24.73
C LEU A 104 11.30 5.02 25.98
N PRO A 105 11.95 4.56 27.07
CA PRO A 105 12.32 5.41 28.19
C PRO A 105 13.56 6.25 27.89
N VAL A 106 13.54 7.58 28.10
CA VAL A 106 14.67 8.45 27.69
C VAL A 106 15.48 8.99 28.89
N PHE A 107 14.84 9.66 29.85
CA PHE A 107 15.43 10.05 31.14
C PHE A 107 16.72 10.90 31.03
N GLY A 108 17.84 10.45 31.62
CA GLY A 108 19.15 11.13 31.54
C GLY A 108 19.70 11.26 30.12
N GLN A 109 19.24 10.42 29.19
CA GLN A 109 19.78 10.40 27.84
C GLN A 109 19.52 11.69 27.07
N TRP A 110 18.57 12.51 27.51
CA TRP A 110 18.36 13.85 26.94
C TRP A 110 19.61 14.72 26.99
N PHE A 111 20.48 14.55 27.99
CA PHE A 111 21.64 15.42 28.19
C PHE A 111 22.96 14.76 27.84
N HIS A 112 23.05 13.44 28.02
CA HIS A 112 24.22 12.63 27.67
C HIS A 112 23.75 11.28 27.16
N ILE A 113 23.93 10.99 25.86
CA ILE A 113 23.51 9.71 25.30
C ILE A 113 24.25 8.54 26.01
N GLY A 114 23.49 7.54 26.46
CA GLY A 114 24.02 6.44 27.28
C GLY A 114 23.88 6.62 28.79
N ASP A 115 23.62 7.84 29.28
CA ASP A 115 23.41 8.11 30.70
C ASP A 115 21.94 8.00 31.08
N ASN A 116 21.65 7.40 32.24
CA ASN A 116 20.28 7.30 32.74
C ASN A 116 19.98 8.30 33.87
N VAL A 117 20.99 9.00 34.39
CA VAL A 117 20.87 9.93 35.53
C VAL A 117 20.90 11.38 35.06
N VAL A 118 20.04 12.21 35.64
CA VAL A 118 20.03 13.67 35.51
C VAL A 118 20.66 14.31 36.75
N THR A 119 21.49 15.32 36.54
CA THR A 119 22.24 16.06 37.55
C THR A 119 22.07 17.57 37.38
N GLU A 120 22.48 18.33 38.41
CA GLU A 120 22.42 19.80 38.37
C GLU A 120 23.32 20.43 37.30
N LYS A 121 24.28 19.68 36.76
CA LYS A 121 25.23 20.16 35.74
C LYS A 121 24.69 20.02 34.32
N ASP A 122 23.66 19.19 34.15
CA ASP A 122 23.08 18.87 32.86
C ASP A 122 22.22 20.05 32.40
N SER A 123 22.70 20.76 31.38
CA SER A 123 22.13 22.04 30.96
C SER A 123 21.96 22.22 29.46
N ILE A 124 22.61 21.37 28.67
CA ILE A 124 22.54 21.38 27.20
C ILE A 124 22.11 19.98 26.78
N PRO A 125 20.96 19.83 26.10
CA PRO A 125 20.54 18.52 25.62
C PRO A 125 21.52 17.99 24.56
N ASP A 126 21.75 16.67 24.54
CA ASP A 126 22.63 15.99 23.59
C ASP A 126 21.92 15.79 22.24
N PRO A 127 22.35 16.45 21.15
CA PRO A 127 21.74 16.28 19.84
C PRO A 127 21.71 14.83 19.34
N LYS A 128 22.69 14.00 19.74
CA LYS A 128 22.79 12.61 19.30
C LYS A 128 21.59 11.77 19.75
N THR A 129 21.03 12.08 20.93
CA THR A 129 19.83 11.38 21.42
C THR A 129 18.65 11.65 20.52
N PHE A 130 18.47 12.89 20.07
CA PHE A 130 17.39 13.26 19.14
C PHE A 130 17.57 12.61 17.77
N ASP A 131 18.80 12.56 17.25
CA ASP A 131 19.09 11.87 15.98
C ASP A 131 18.72 10.38 16.05
N LYS A 132 19.04 9.71 17.16
CA LYS A 132 18.68 8.30 17.37
C LYS A 132 17.17 8.12 17.51
N LEU A 133 16.49 8.96 18.29
CA LEU A 133 15.04 8.89 18.43
C LEU A 133 14.34 9.15 17.09
N ALA A 134 14.81 10.12 16.31
CA ALA A 134 14.27 10.41 14.99
C ALA A 134 14.39 9.21 14.03
N MET A 135 15.55 8.55 14.02
CA MET A 135 15.76 7.32 13.26
C MET A 135 14.81 6.19 13.71
N ILE A 136 14.68 5.94 15.02
CA ILE A 136 13.78 4.89 15.53
C ILE A 136 12.33 5.19 15.16
N ILE A 137 11.86 6.42 15.40
CA ILE A 137 10.49 6.85 15.10
C ILE A 137 10.17 6.65 13.61
N LYS A 138 11.05 7.12 12.71
CA LYS A 138 10.86 6.96 11.26
C LYS A 138 10.76 5.50 10.85
N LYS A 139 11.67 4.64 11.32
CA LYS A 139 11.68 3.21 10.99
C LYS A 139 10.43 2.49 11.50
N VAL A 140 10.01 2.76 12.74
CA VAL A 140 8.82 2.16 13.33
C VAL A 140 7.56 2.61 12.58
N TYR A 141 7.48 3.89 12.23
CA TYR A 141 6.36 4.42 11.45
C TYR A 141 6.30 3.84 10.03
N GLN A 142 7.44 3.74 9.33
CA GLN A 142 7.55 3.08 8.02
C GLN A 142 7.15 1.60 8.06
N ALA A 143 7.25 0.95 9.22
CA ALA A 143 6.80 -0.42 9.44
C ALA A 143 5.31 -0.53 9.83
N GLY A 144 4.55 0.56 9.80
CA GLY A 144 3.13 0.61 10.16
C GLY A 144 2.85 0.64 11.67
N GLY A 145 3.86 0.97 12.50
CA GLY A 145 3.71 1.04 13.95
C GLY A 145 3.79 2.46 14.51
N SER A 146 3.65 2.58 15.83
CA SER A 146 3.84 3.86 16.54
C SER A 146 4.88 3.79 17.66
N THR A 147 5.44 4.94 18.03
CA THR A 147 6.44 5.05 19.09
C THR A 147 5.87 5.80 20.30
N TYR A 148 6.06 5.24 21.50
CA TYR A 148 5.69 5.88 22.77
C TYR A 148 6.93 6.22 23.60
N LEU A 149 7.11 7.51 23.90
CA LEU A 149 8.24 7.99 24.70
C LEU A 149 7.82 8.22 26.16
N TRP A 150 8.62 7.73 27.10
CA TRP A 150 8.67 8.27 28.45
C TRP A 150 9.77 9.31 28.56
N VAL A 151 9.36 10.56 28.76
CA VAL A 151 10.31 11.67 28.88
C VAL A 151 11.11 11.56 30.18
N TRP A 152 10.42 11.36 31.32
CA TRP A 152 11.03 11.28 32.65
C TRP A 152 10.59 10.01 33.41
N GLY A 153 11.14 9.79 34.60
CA GLY A 153 10.85 8.60 35.42
C GLY A 153 10.90 8.84 36.93
N ASP A 154 11.46 7.86 37.65
CA ASP A 154 11.58 7.84 39.11
C ASP A 154 12.59 8.89 39.63
N HIS A 155 12.14 9.74 40.57
CA HIS A 155 12.99 10.80 41.13
C HIS A 155 14.07 10.26 42.06
N GLN A 156 13.81 9.18 42.80
CA GLN A 156 14.79 8.53 43.68
C GLN A 156 15.99 7.98 42.90
N ARG A 157 15.80 7.63 41.63
CA ARG A 157 16.89 7.23 40.71
C ARG A 157 17.53 8.40 39.97
N ARG A 158 17.05 9.62 40.21
CA ARG A 158 17.44 10.85 39.51
C ARG A 158 17.14 10.81 38.02
N TRP A 159 15.98 10.30 37.61
CA TRP A 159 15.55 10.19 36.19
C TRP A 159 14.63 11.33 35.76
N THR A 160 14.75 12.50 36.38
CA THR A 160 13.74 13.58 36.32
C THR A 160 14.38 14.94 36.17
N SER A 161 13.70 15.86 35.50
CA SER A 161 14.11 17.26 35.40
C SER A 161 14.24 17.98 36.75
N LYS A 162 13.54 17.52 37.80
CA LYS A 162 13.72 18.03 39.18
C LYS A 162 15.17 17.94 39.69
N SER A 163 15.99 17.04 39.12
CA SER A 163 17.40 16.91 39.47
C SER A 163 18.30 17.94 38.78
N THR A 164 17.78 18.70 37.80
CA THR A 164 18.49 19.81 37.15
C THR A 164 18.55 21.03 38.07
N LYS A 165 19.42 21.99 37.74
CA LYS A 165 19.60 23.20 38.55
C LYS A 165 18.35 24.06 38.70
N ASP A 166 17.55 24.20 37.64
CA ASP A 166 16.35 25.06 37.67
C ASP A 166 15.04 24.29 37.95
N GLY A 167 15.13 22.97 38.14
CA GLY A 167 14.01 22.11 38.52
C GLY A 167 12.97 21.87 37.42
N VAL A 168 11.77 21.48 37.83
CA VAL A 168 10.65 21.12 36.93
C VAL A 168 10.23 22.31 36.08
N MET A 169 10.14 22.10 34.77
CA MET A 169 9.88 23.14 33.76
C MET A 169 10.82 24.35 33.83
N GLY A 170 12.00 24.17 34.44
CA GLY A 170 13.11 25.13 34.41
C GLY A 170 13.76 25.21 33.02
N LYS A 171 14.81 26.04 32.89
CA LYS A 171 15.42 26.34 31.58
C LYS A 171 15.99 25.09 30.89
N GLN A 172 16.52 24.14 31.65
CA GLN A 172 17.11 22.91 31.11
C GLN A 172 16.05 21.97 30.53
N GLU A 173 14.93 21.78 31.23
CA GLU A 173 13.82 20.98 30.71
C GLU A 173 13.17 21.66 29.49
N GLN A 174 12.97 22.99 29.55
CA GLN A 174 12.47 23.75 28.40
C GLN A 174 13.36 23.60 27.16
N ALA A 175 14.69 23.55 27.33
CA ALA A 175 15.62 23.29 26.23
C ALA A 175 15.44 21.87 25.64
N VAL A 176 15.19 20.85 26.47
CA VAL A 176 14.84 19.51 25.98
C VAL A 176 13.54 19.56 25.18
N MET A 177 12.50 20.20 25.71
CA MET A 177 11.19 20.33 25.06
C MET A 177 11.28 21.08 23.72
N ASP A 178 12.11 22.12 23.63
CA ASP A 178 12.38 22.86 22.39
C ASP A 178 13.00 21.95 21.34
N MET A 179 13.99 21.14 21.71
CA MET A 179 14.61 20.19 20.80
C MET A 179 13.68 19.04 20.41
N ILE A 180 12.81 18.56 21.32
CA ILE A 180 11.76 17.58 20.97
C ILE A 180 10.85 18.18 19.90
N ALA A 181 10.33 19.40 20.10
CA ALA A 181 9.45 20.05 19.14
C ALA A 181 10.13 20.31 17.80
N GLU A 182 11.40 20.77 17.80
CA GLU A 182 12.14 21.07 16.57
C GLU A 182 12.53 19.81 15.79
N LYS A 183 13.08 18.79 16.46
CA LYS A 183 13.69 17.63 15.80
C LYS A 183 12.71 16.48 15.60
N LEU A 184 11.79 16.27 16.55
CA LEU A 184 10.88 15.12 16.54
C LEU A 184 9.45 15.53 16.17
N GLY A 185 9.03 16.77 16.46
CA GLY A 185 7.70 17.28 16.15
C GLY A 185 7.25 17.15 14.68
N PRO A 186 8.13 17.31 13.68
CA PRO A 186 7.76 17.07 12.28
C PRO A 186 7.58 15.59 11.90
N LEU A 187 7.98 14.65 12.76
CA LEU A 187 7.93 13.21 12.45
C LEU A 187 6.56 12.65 12.81
N LYS A 188 6.08 11.69 12.02
CA LYS A 188 4.76 11.08 12.22
C LYS A 188 4.83 9.80 13.05
N GLY A 189 3.68 9.35 13.55
CA GLY A 189 3.53 8.03 14.16
C GLY A 189 4.07 7.90 15.58
N TRP A 190 4.07 8.96 16.38
CA TRP A 190 4.54 8.88 17.77
C TRP A 190 3.79 9.82 18.71
N PHE A 191 3.89 9.54 20.00
CA PHE A 191 3.41 10.41 21.08
C PHE A 191 4.21 10.19 22.37
N MET A 192 3.98 11.02 23.38
CA MET A 192 4.76 10.96 24.61
C MET A 192 3.97 11.14 25.90
N GLY A 193 4.48 10.48 26.93
CA GLY A 193 4.05 10.62 28.30
C GLY A 193 5.12 11.35 29.11
N TYR A 194 4.70 12.23 30.02
CA TYR A 194 5.63 12.97 30.87
C TYR A 194 6.53 12.02 31.69
N GLY A 195 6.03 10.85 32.03
CA GLY A 195 6.79 9.81 32.70
C GLY A 195 5.95 9.06 33.73
N PHE A 196 6.65 8.48 34.71
CA PHE A 196 6.06 7.73 35.80
C PHE A 196 6.58 8.17 37.18
N ASP A 197 5.94 7.67 38.25
CA ASP A 197 6.20 8.04 39.65
C ASP A 197 6.15 9.56 39.89
N LEU A 198 5.30 10.23 39.11
CA LEU A 198 5.10 11.68 39.10
C LEU A 198 4.66 12.23 40.47
N TRP A 199 4.03 11.38 41.29
CA TRP A 199 3.61 11.73 42.64
C TRP A 199 4.75 12.17 43.56
N GLU A 200 6.00 11.79 43.26
CA GLU A 200 7.17 12.17 44.03
C GLU A 200 7.66 13.60 43.75
N TRP A 201 7.29 14.19 42.60
CA TRP A 201 8.00 15.36 42.10
C TRP A 201 7.24 16.33 41.21
N VAL A 202 6.01 16.03 40.77
CA VAL A 202 5.24 16.84 39.82
C VAL A 202 3.89 17.22 40.41
N THR A 203 3.42 18.44 40.17
CA THR A 203 2.04 18.87 40.50
C THR A 203 1.16 18.95 39.25
N GLU A 204 -0.16 19.07 39.44
CA GLU A 204 -1.10 19.32 38.33
C GLU A 204 -0.72 20.59 37.56
N GLU A 205 -0.29 21.64 38.27
CA GLU A 205 0.13 22.90 37.67
C GLU A 205 1.40 22.74 36.82
N ASP A 206 2.34 21.89 37.24
CA ASP A 206 3.55 21.60 36.46
C ASP A 206 3.22 20.86 35.16
N LEU A 207 2.31 19.88 35.22
CA LEU A 207 1.83 19.18 34.01
C LEU A 207 1.07 20.14 33.08
N LYS A 208 0.30 21.07 33.64
CA LYS A 208 -0.35 22.13 32.86
C LYS A 208 0.68 23.03 32.19
N LYS A 209 1.72 23.47 32.90
CA LYS A 209 2.81 24.28 32.34
C LYS A 209 3.53 23.54 31.21
N TRP A 210 3.84 22.26 31.41
CA TRP A 210 4.44 21.41 30.38
C TRP A 210 3.55 21.30 29.14
N HIS A 211 2.27 20.96 29.32
CA HIS A 211 1.29 20.87 28.25
C HIS A 211 1.20 22.18 27.46
N ASP A 212 0.96 23.30 28.14
CA ASP A 212 0.82 24.61 27.49
C ASP A 212 2.12 25.03 26.79
N TYR A 213 3.28 24.69 27.36
CA TYR A 213 4.59 24.96 26.75
C TYR A 213 4.77 24.19 25.44
N MET A 214 4.51 22.89 25.43
CA MET A 214 4.60 22.07 24.21
C MET A 214 3.62 22.55 23.13
N TRP A 215 2.35 22.79 23.50
CA TRP A 215 1.34 23.30 22.56
C TRP A 215 1.58 24.74 22.09
N SER A 216 2.46 25.50 22.74
CA SER A 216 2.92 26.80 22.25
C SER A 216 4.00 26.69 21.16
N LYS A 217 4.60 25.50 20.97
CA LYS A 217 5.71 25.32 20.02
C LYS A 217 5.21 25.24 18.58
N PRO A 218 5.83 25.98 17.64
CA PRO A 218 5.53 25.84 16.23
C PRO A 218 5.71 24.39 15.76
N GLY A 219 4.73 23.85 15.05
CA GLY A 219 4.79 22.50 14.47
C GLY A 219 4.52 21.36 15.47
N TRP A 220 4.21 21.64 16.73
CA TRP A 220 3.85 20.58 17.68
C TRP A 220 2.42 20.08 17.45
N ASN A 221 2.29 18.78 17.15
CA ASN A 221 1.00 18.13 16.89
C ASN A 221 0.83 16.77 17.60
N HIS A 222 1.68 16.38 18.55
CA HIS A 222 1.62 15.04 19.16
C HIS A 222 0.81 14.98 20.45
N LEU A 223 0.23 13.80 20.72
CA LEU A 223 -0.52 13.55 21.96
C LEU A 223 0.39 13.63 23.20
N LEU A 224 -0.12 14.26 24.25
CA LEU A 224 0.53 14.36 25.54
C LEU A 224 -0.27 13.63 26.62
N GLY A 225 0.43 12.83 27.43
CA GLY A 225 -0.15 12.13 28.58
C GLY A 225 0.78 12.14 29.78
N ALA A 226 0.30 11.61 30.90
CA ALA A 226 1.07 11.50 32.14
C ALA A 226 0.53 10.34 32.96
N ARG A 227 1.42 9.47 33.47
CA ARG A 227 1.00 8.29 34.21
C ARG A 227 0.54 8.67 35.61
N SER A 228 -0.76 8.51 35.86
CA SER A 228 -1.31 8.61 37.20
C SER A 228 -0.85 7.43 38.06
N GLY A 229 -0.72 7.65 39.37
CA GLY A 229 -0.61 6.53 40.30
C GLY A 229 -1.92 5.75 40.41
N ARG A 230 -1.95 4.80 41.35
CA ARG A 230 -2.93 3.71 41.38
C ARG A 230 -4.38 4.18 41.60
N LEU A 231 -5.29 3.56 40.85
CA LEU A 231 -6.73 3.72 41.01
C LEU A 231 -7.29 2.73 42.06
N GLY A 232 -7.40 3.14 43.31
CA GLY A 232 -8.15 2.40 44.34
C GLY A 232 -7.72 0.93 44.57
N THR A 233 -8.60 0.14 45.20
CA THR A 233 -8.38 -1.29 45.47
C THR A 233 -8.93 -2.14 44.32
N PHE A 234 -8.05 -2.80 43.56
CA PHE A 234 -8.41 -3.77 42.52
C PHE A 234 -8.58 -5.19 43.07
N SER A 235 -9.20 -6.08 42.29
CA SER A 235 -9.63 -7.43 42.72
C SER A 235 -8.53 -8.32 43.29
N ASN A 236 -7.26 -8.05 42.96
CA ASN A 236 -6.13 -8.92 43.26
C ASN A 236 -5.39 -8.58 44.56
N GLY A 237 -5.92 -7.68 45.39
CA GLY A 237 -5.50 -7.49 46.80
C GLY A 237 -4.08 -6.97 47.07
N HIS A 238 -3.24 -6.77 46.05
CA HIS A 238 -1.87 -6.31 46.24
C HIS A 238 -1.77 -4.78 46.31
N MET A 239 -1.84 -4.30 47.55
CA MET A 239 -1.49 -2.95 47.97
C MET A 239 -0.01 -2.65 47.70
N GLY A 240 0.25 -1.53 47.04
CA GLY A 240 1.42 -0.70 47.32
C GLY A 240 0.86 0.63 47.74
N ALA A 241 1.48 1.22 48.77
CA ALA A 241 1.12 2.40 49.56
C ALA A 241 -0.28 3.03 49.32
N PRO A 242 -1.09 3.22 50.39
CA PRO A 242 -2.40 3.83 50.25
C PRO A 242 -2.20 5.25 49.71
N VAL A 243 -2.73 5.55 48.52
CA VAL A 243 -2.69 6.92 48.05
C VAL A 243 -4.09 7.48 48.08
N SER A 244 -4.24 8.44 48.98
CA SER A 244 -5.42 9.28 49.17
C SER A 244 -6.09 9.68 47.85
N ASN A 245 -7.37 10.05 47.91
CA ASN A 245 -8.18 10.63 46.81
C ASN A 245 -7.53 11.81 46.04
N LYS A 246 -6.29 12.21 46.34
CA LYS A 246 -5.49 13.24 45.67
C LYS A 246 -4.84 12.82 44.35
N ILE A 247 -4.59 11.54 44.04
CA ILE A 247 -3.84 11.16 42.81
C ILE A 247 -4.61 11.52 41.53
N LEU A 248 -5.92 11.30 41.48
CA LEU A 248 -6.71 11.68 40.31
C LEU A 248 -6.65 13.20 40.08
N ASN A 249 -6.59 13.98 41.15
CA ASN A 249 -6.46 15.44 41.10
C ASN A 249 -5.03 15.93 40.81
N GLN A 250 -4.03 15.05 40.74
CA GLN A 250 -2.66 15.45 40.41
C GLN A 250 -2.42 15.53 38.89
N ILE A 251 -3.25 14.85 38.09
CA ILE A 251 -3.08 14.78 36.64
C ILE A 251 -3.92 15.87 35.98
N TYR A 252 -3.27 16.68 35.14
CA TYR A 252 -3.93 17.75 34.42
C TYR A 252 -4.96 17.22 33.42
N GLU A 253 -6.22 17.62 33.58
CA GLU A 253 -7.31 17.17 32.70
C GLU A 253 -7.24 17.72 31.27
N GLY A 254 -6.31 18.63 30.94
CA GLY A 254 -6.09 19.03 29.54
C GLY A 254 -5.27 18.02 28.72
N LEU A 255 -4.65 17.02 29.35
CA LEU A 255 -3.88 15.99 28.63
C LEU A 255 -4.76 15.15 27.70
N ASP A 256 -4.18 14.74 26.57
CA ASP A 256 -4.87 14.14 25.42
C ASP A 256 -5.28 12.69 25.63
N PHE A 257 -4.48 11.94 26.40
CA PHE A 257 -4.77 10.57 26.79
C PHE A 257 -4.50 10.36 28.27
N SER A 258 -5.09 9.31 28.83
CA SER A 258 -4.94 8.95 30.23
C SER A 258 -3.96 7.79 30.34
N ASP A 259 -3.03 7.86 31.29
CA ASP A 259 -2.06 6.79 31.52
C ASP A 259 -2.12 6.35 33.00
N TYR A 260 -2.05 5.04 33.27
CA TYR A 260 -2.30 4.44 34.57
C TYR A 260 -1.24 3.40 34.95
N GLU A 261 -0.88 3.37 36.25
CA GLU A 261 -0.14 2.26 36.84
C GLU A 261 -1.09 1.09 37.19
N LEU A 262 -1.01 -0.02 36.44
CA LEU A 262 -1.82 -1.23 36.66
C LEU A 262 -0.92 -2.48 36.77
N PHE A 263 -1.19 -3.35 37.76
CA PHE A 263 -0.50 -4.65 37.88
C PHE A 263 -1.50 -5.78 37.74
N ARG A 264 -1.30 -6.63 36.72
CA ARG A 264 -2.18 -7.78 36.48
C ARG A 264 -3.68 -7.45 36.61
N PRO A 265 -4.19 -6.38 35.97
CA PRO A 265 -5.60 -6.02 36.09
C PRO A 265 -6.49 -7.15 35.56
N SER A 266 -7.63 -7.36 36.21
CA SER A 266 -8.71 -8.17 35.63
C SER A 266 -9.37 -7.42 34.45
N TYR A 267 -10.16 -8.14 33.66
CA TYR A 267 -10.97 -7.54 32.60
C TYR A 267 -11.88 -6.42 33.14
N GLU A 268 -12.50 -6.64 34.30
CA GLU A 268 -13.37 -5.66 34.97
C GLU A 268 -12.59 -4.43 35.45
N ASP A 269 -11.35 -4.61 35.91
CA ASP A 269 -10.49 -3.50 36.31
C ASP A 269 -10.11 -2.62 35.12
N LEU A 270 -9.90 -3.20 33.94
CA LEU A 270 -9.66 -2.47 32.69
C LEU A 270 -10.87 -1.64 32.28
N ILE A 271 -12.09 -2.22 32.32
CA ILE A 271 -13.33 -1.48 32.05
C ILE A 271 -13.49 -0.30 33.03
N LYS A 272 -13.33 -0.55 34.32
CA LYS A 272 -13.40 0.50 35.35
C LYS A 272 -12.41 1.61 35.07
N THR A 273 -11.19 1.27 34.67
CA THR A 273 -10.13 2.23 34.35
C THR A 273 -10.52 3.10 33.16
N ILE A 274 -10.96 2.52 32.05
CA ILE A 274 -11.43 3.27 30.87
C ILE A 274 -12.58 4.22 31.25
N ASN A 275 -13.51 3.76 32.07
CA ASN A 275 -14.67 4.55 32.50
C ASN A 275 -14.36 5.69 33.47
N THR A 276 -13.13 5.77 34.01
CA THR A 276 -12.72 6.95 34.80
C THR A 276 -12.61 8.21 33.93
N ARG A 277 -12.24 8.05 32.65
CA ARG A 277 -12.12 9.14 31.66
C ARG A 277 -12.68 8.70 30.31
N PRO A 278 -14.01 8.54 30.18
CA PRO A 278 -14.65 7.90 29.03
C PRO A 278 -14.56 8.72 27.72
N THR A 279 -14.03 9.94 27.78
CA THR A 279 -13.80 10.81 26.62
C THR A 279 -12.34 10.85 26.19
N LYS A 280 -11.46 10.04 26.81
CA LYS A 280 -10.04 9.99 26.49
C LYS A 280 -9.59 8.56 26.28
N PRO A 281 -8.71 8.29 25.31
CA PRO A 281 -8.06 7.00 25.24
C PRO A 281 -7.22 6.75 26.48
N SER A 282 -7.10 5.46 26.83
CA SER A 282 -6.40 5.02 28.03
C SER A 282 -5.20 4.15 27.66
N LEU A 283 -4.11 4.36 28.39
CA LEU A 283 -2.92 3.52 28.38
C LEU A 283 -2.73 2.95 29.78
N ALA A 284 -2.45 1.67 29.87
CA ALA A 284 -1.86 1.06 31.05
C ALA A 284 -0.34 1.12 30.90
N GLY A 285 0.23 2.29 31.11
CA GLY A 285 1.67 2.52 31.02
C GLY A 285 2.42 1.98 32.24
N ASP A 286 2.04 0.83 32.79
CA ASP A 286 3.00 0.02 33.51
C ASP A 286 3.52 -1.12 32.62
N ARG A 287 4.58 -1.76 33.08
CA ARG A 287 5.32 -2.74 32.27
C ARG A 287 4.82 -4.14 32.57
N TYR A 288 4.09 -4.70 31.63
CA TYR A 288 3.59 -6.06 31.63
C TYR A 288 4.70 -7.02 31.22
N ARG A 289 5.42 -7.53 32.21
CA ARG A 289 6.71 -8.21 31.99
C ARG A 289 6.67 -9.69 32.29
N VAL A 290 7.30 -10.51 31.47
CA VAL A 290 7.64 -11.90 31.80
C VAL A 290 9.00 -11.93 32.48
N ARG A 291 9.11 -12.58 33.65
CA ARG A 291 10.37 -12.69 34.40
C ARG A 291 10.40 -13.93 35.29
N ASN A 292 11.08 -14.98 34.83
CA ASN A 292 11.24 -16.24 35.54
C ASN A 292 12.64 -16.39 36.15
N SER A 293 13.70 -15.85 35.52
CA SER A 293 15.08 -16.04 35.99
C SER A 293 15.98 -14.81 35.81
N PRO A 294 16.50 -14.20 36.90
CA PRO A 294 16.20 -14.53 38.30
C PRO A 294 14.77 -14.14 38.67
N PRO A 295 14.14 -14.87 39.62
CA PRO A 295 12.81 -14.54 40.11
C PRO A 295 12.71 -13.07 40.50
N SER A 296 11.61 -12.45 40.10
CA SER A 296 11.34 -11.05 40.38
C SER A 296 11.17 -10.81 41.88
N PRO A 297 11.63 -9.66 42.41
CA PRO A 297 11.29 -9.23 43.77
C PRO A 297 9.81 -8.84 43.91
N TYR A 298 9.08 -8.72 42.79
CA TYR A 298 7.66 -8.34 42.74
C TYR A 298 6.86 -9.34 41.90
N PRO A 299 6.79 -10.64 42.28
CA PRO A 299 6.21 -11.72 41.46
C PRO A 299 4.73 -11.50 41.11
N TRP A 300 4.01 -10.69 41.89
CA TRP A 300 2.62 -10.29 41.62
C TRP A 300 2.49 -9.29 40.45
N LYS A 301 3.58 -8.74 39.94
CA LYS A 301 3.59 -7.91 38.72
C LYS A 301 3.84 -8.72 37.45
N ASP A 302 4.54 -9.84 37.57
CA ASP A 302 5.09 -10.53 36.40
C ASP A 302 4.07 -11.42 35.73
N TYR A 303 4.09 -11.49 34.41
CA TYR A 303 3.21 -12.29 33.57
C TYR A 303 3.88 -13.61 33.21
N SER A 304 3.09 -14.63 32.90
CA SER A 304 3.54 -15.70 32.02
C SER A 304 3.32 -15.30 30.56
N GLU A 305 3.89 -16.04 29.62
CA GLU A 305 3.62 -15.82 28.19
C GLU A 305 2.12 -16.04 27.85
N ASP A 306 1.46 -17.02 28.48
CA ASP A 306 0.01 -17.24 28.35
C ASP A 306 -0.81 -16.06 28.89
N MET A 307 -0.39 -15.49 30.02
CA MET A 307 -1.01 -14.28 30.55
C MET A 307 -0.77 -13.07 29.65
N THR A 308 0.38 -12.99 28.97
CA THR A 308 0.68 -11.91 28.02
C THR A 308 -0.30 -11.97 26.86
N ARG A 309 -0.47 -13.15 26.27
CA ARG A 309 -1.48 -13.39 25.23
C ARG A 309 -2.89 -12.99 25.68
N ARG A 310 -3.36 -13.49 26.83
CA ARG A 310 -4.69 -13.12 27.37
C ARG A 310 -4.80 -11.63 27.68
N GLY A 311 -3.71 -11.03 28.15
CA GLY A 311 -3.60 -9.60 28.39
C GLY A 311 -3.92 -8.78 27.14
N LEU A 312 -3.32 -9.13 25.98
CA LEU A 312 -3.62 -8.47 24.70
C LEU A 312 -5.13 -8.50 24.37
N TRP A 313 -5.76 -9.67 24.54
CA TRP A 313 -7.19 -9.85 24.32
C TRP A 313 -8.03 -9.04 25.32
N TYR A 314 -7.73 -9.09 26.62
CA TYR A 314 -8.47 -8.32 27.63
C TYR A 314 -8.36 -6.81 27.44
N HIS A 315 -7.16 -6.30 27.19
CA HIS A 315 -6.92 -4.89 26.93
C HIS A 315 -7.73 -4.36 25.75
N THR A 316 -7.86 -5.18 24.71
CA THR A 316 -8.68 -4.86 23.53
C THR A 316 -10.16 -5.00 23.85
N MET A 317 -10.60 -6.17 24.33
CA MET A 317 -12.00 -6.52 24.62
C MET A 317 -12.65 -5.66 25.71
N ALA A 318 -11.87 -5.02 26.57
CA ALA A 318 -12.38 -4.07 27.58
C ALA A 318 -12.77 -2.70 26.98
N GLY A 319 -12.59 -2.51 25.67
CA GLY A 319 -12.86 -1.27 24.97
C GLY A 319 -11.61 -0.53 24.48
N GLY A 320 -10.44 -1.18 24.49
CA GLY A 320 -9.19 -0.66 23.94
C GLY A 320 -8.39 0.24 24.88
N ILE A 321 -7.72 -0.38 25.85
CA ILE A 321 -6.71 0.27 26.69
C ILE A 321 -5.33 -0.25 26.31
N GLY A 322 -4.44 0.64 25.87
CA GLY A 322 -3.10 0.23 25.41
C GLY A 322 -2.21 -0.26 26.55
N ALA A 323 -1.09 -0.91 26.23
CA ALA A 323 -0.17 -1.50 27.19
C ALA A 323 1.27 -1.61 26.68
N ILE A 324 2.20 -1.77 27.63
CA ILE A 324 3.63 -1.95 27.38
C ILE A 324 4.03 -3.36 27.82
N TRP A 325 4.51 -4.18 26.88
CA TRP A 325 4.83 -5.59 27.06
C TRP A 325 6.34 -5.83 26.97
N GLY A 326 6.87 -6.80 27.73
CA GLY A 326 8.26 -7.22 27.54
C GLY A 326 8.60 -8.57 28.16
N ASN A 327 9.46 -9.34 27.52
CA ASN A 327 10.07 -10.52 28.13
C ASN A 327 11.45 -10.16 28.69
N MET A 328 11.65 -10.35 29.99
CA MET A 328 12.90 -10.03 30.69
C MET A 328 13.76 -11.25 30.99
N ASP A 329 13.35 -12.43 30.53
CA ASP A 329 14.19 -13.62 30.56
C ASP A 329 15.32 -13.54 29.52
N SER A 330 16.18 -14.55 29.46
CA SER A 330 17.52 -14.47 28.86
C SER A 330 17.58 -14.01 27.40
N THR A 331 16.59 -14.33 26.57
CA THR A 331 16.58 -13.99 25.15
C THR A 331 15.74 -12.76 24.80
N GLY A 332 14.92 -12.27 25.73
CA GLY A 332 13.94 -11.20 25.47
C GLY A 332 12.82 -11.53 24.48
N VAL A 333 12.78 -12.76 23.94
CA VAL A 333 11.85 -13.23 22.91
C VAL A 333 10.76 -14.07 23.53
N TYR A 334 9.52 -13.95 23.05
CA TYR A 334 8.41 -14.78 23.50
C TYR A 334 8.43 -16.12 22.77
N SER A 335 8.34 -17.23 23.50
CA SER A 335 8.31 -18.56 22.89
C SER A 335 6.98 -18.83 22.17
N ASN A 336 5.88 -18.24 22.64
CA ASN A 336 4.54 -18.37 22.06
C ASN A 336 4.23 -17.34 20.95
N LYS A 337 5.22 -17.02 20.10
CA LYS A 337 5.12 -15.98 19.06
C LYS A 337 3.90 -16.13 18.14
N ASP A 338 3.54 -17.35 17.75
CA ASP A 338 2.43 -17.61 16.83
C ASP A 338 1.08 -17.26 17.47
N GLU A 339 0.96 -17.40 18.80
CA GLU A 339 -0.24 -17.03 19.55
C GLU A 339 -0.38 -15.51 19.67
N LEU A 340 0.74 -14.79 19.88
CA LEU A 340 0.75 -13.32 19.88
C LEU A 340 0.46 -12.78 18.48
N LYS A 341 1.05 -13.41 17.45
CA LYS A 341 0.79 -13.05 16.06
C LYS A 341 -0.65 -13.34 15.67
N CYS A 342 -1.28 -14.38 16.21
CA CYS A 342 -2.70 -14.66 16.03
C CYS A 342 -3.58 -13.51 16.49
N PHE A 343 -3.31 -12.92 17.67
CA PHE A 343 -3.98 -11.70 18.12
C PHE A 343 -3.82 -10.56 17.12
N SER A 344 -2.59 -10.30 16.67
CA SER A 344 -2.28 -9.19 15.76
C SER A 344 -2.94 -9.36 14.39
N VAL A 345 -2.87 -10.56 13.81
CA VAL A 345 -3.54 -10.86 12.55
C VAL A 345 -5.05 -10.72 12.72
N PHE A 346 -5.61 -11.23 13.81
CA PHE A 346 -7.05 -11.12 14.07
C PHE A 346 -7.50 -9.66 14.17
N TRP A 347 -6.82 -8.82 14.95
CA TRP A 347 -7.26 -7.45 15.23
C TRP A 347 -6.74 -6.41 14.25
N ASN A 348 -5.43 -6.39 13.98
CA ASN A 348 -4.75 -5.35 13.22
C ASN A 348 -4.84 -5.64 11.73
N ASP A 349 -4.28 -6.78 11.27
CA ASP A 349 -4.19 -7.09 9.83
C ASP A 349 -5.58 -7.28 9.18
N ASN A 350 -6.56 -7.68 9.99
CA ASN A 350 -7.95 -7.87 9.58
C ASN A 350 -8.88 -6.71 9.98
N ASN A 351 -8.32 -5.60 10.48
CA ASN A 351 -9.02 -4.36 10.85
C ASN A 351 -10.31 -4.58 11.67
N ARG A 352 -10.21 -5.40 12.72
CA ARG A 352 -11.36 -5.82 13.53
C ARG A 352 -11.66 -4.90 14.71
N PHE A 353 -10.73 -4.02 15.10
CA PHE A 353 -10.97 -3.07 16.19
C PHE A 353 -11.43 -1.73 15.62
N ARG A 354 -12.67 -1.33 15.91
CA ARG A 354 -13.29 -0.14 15.30
C ARG A 354 -13.50 0.98 16.31
N LYS A 355 -13.43 2.23 15.84
CA LYS A 355 -13.47 3.43 16.69
C LYS A 355 -14.77 3.61 17.48
N ASP A 356 -15.87 3.05 17.00
CA ASP A 356 -17.20 3.10 17.63
C ASP A 356 -17.53 1.87 18.47
N MET A 357 -16.58 0.93 18.63
CA MET A 357 -16.81 -0.26 19.44
C MET A 357 -17.02 0.05 20.93
N ILE A 358 -18.02 -0.63 21.47
CA ILE A 358 -18.38 -0.64 22.89
C ILE A 358 -18.45 -2.07 23.42
N VAL A 359 -18.27 -2.22 24.74
CA VAL A 359 -18.43 -3.50 25.44
C VAL A 359 -19.92 -3.83 25.57
N ASP A 360 -20.29 -5.08 25.28
CA ASP A 360 -21.65 -5.59 25.47
C ASP A 360 -21.65 -7.07 25.87
N ASN A 361 -21.29 -7.36 27.11
CA ASN A 361 -21.20 -8.75 27.58
C ASN A 361 -22.56 -9.41 27.85
N GLU A 362 -23.69 -8.71 27.69
CA GLU A 362 -25.03 -9.26 27.96
C GLU A 362 -25.47 -10.27 26.88
N ILE A 363 -24.89 -10.19 25.68
CA ILE A 363 -25.24 -11.02 24.52
C ILE A 363 -24.35 -12.25 24.36
N THR A 364 -23.56 -12.60 25.38
CA THR A 364 -22.65 -13.74 25.36
C THR A 364 -22.42 -14.33 26.74
N ASN A 365 -21.88 -15.55 26.80
CA ASN A 365 -21.38 -16.16 28.03
C ASN A 365 -19.87 -15.94 28.25
N GLY A 366 -19.28 -14.99 27.52
CA GLY A 366 -17.87 -14.56 27.61
C GLY A 366 -17.78 -13.03 27.54
N TYR A 367 -16.88 -12.52 26.70
CA TYR A 367 -16.71 -11.09 26.45
C TYR A 367 -17.18 -10.72 25.05
N CYS A 368 -17.74 -9.53 24.89
CA CYS A 368 -18.12 -9.02 23.58
C CYS A 368 -17.79 -7.54 23.42
N LEU A 369 -17.22 -7.24 22.24
CA LEU A 369 -17.19 -5.91 21.67
C LEU A 369 -18.13 -5.85 20.48
N ARG A 370 -18.89 -4.76 20.37
CA ARG A 370 -19.75 -4.51 19.21
C ARG A 370 -19.68 -3.07 18.76
N ASP A 371 -19.92 -2.88 17.47
CA ASP A 371 -20.22 -1.58 16.87
C ASP A 371 -21.76 -1.35 16.82
N ALA A 372 -22.19 -0.18 16.37
CA ALA A 372 -23.57 0.30 16.36
C ALA A 372 -24.57 -0.73 15.81
N ASP A 373 -24.22 -1.51 14.76
CA ASP A 373 -25.02 -2.66 14.32
C ASP A 373 -24.30 -3.61 13.32
N ASN A 374 -23.08 -3.32 12.84
CA ASN A 374 -22.51 -4.03 11.69
C ASN A 374 -21.48 -5.11 12.05
N TYR A 375 -20.99 -5.14 13.28
CA TYR A 375 -19.80 -5.92 13.60
C TYR A 375 -19.71 -6.28 15.08
N TYR A 376 -19.41 -7.56 15.37
CA TYR A 376 -19.28 -8.09 16.72
C TYR A 376 -18.05 -8.97 16.83
N VAL A 377 -17.37 -8.90 17.97
CA VAL A 377 -16.35 -9.87 18.35
C VAL A 377 -16.73 -10.45 19.70
N PHE A 378 -16.63 -11.78 19.80
CA PHE A 378 -16.81 -12.52 21.03
C PHE A 378 -15.50 -13.20 21.39
N TYR A 379 -15.19 -13.29 22.67
CA TYR A 379 -13.98 -13.95 23.17
C TYR A 379 -14.29 -14.70 24.46
N LYS A 380 -13.67 -15.88 24.66
CA LYS A 380 -13.79 -16.63 25.90
C LYS A 380 -12.60 -17.58 26.09
N GLU A 381 -12.02 -17.59 27.30
CA GLU A 381 -10.93 -18.52 27.64
C GLU A 381 -11.43 -19.91 28.03
N ASN A 382 -10.53 -20.89 27.94
CA ASN A 382 -10.66 -22.23 28.51
C ASN A 382 -12.05 -22.85 28.27
N THR A 383 -12.56 -22.73 27.06
CA THR A 383 -13.91 -23.15 26.70
C THR A 383 -13.93 -24.01 25.46
N ASN A 384 -14.92 -24.89 25.38
CA ASN A 384 -15.33 -25.54 24.13
C ASN A 384 -16.69 -25.02 23.65
N LYS A 385 -17.23 -23.96 24.26
CA LYS A 385 -18.57 -23.44 23.97
C LYS A 385 -18.66 -21.93 24.18
N ILE A 386 -18.97 -21.21 23.09
CA ILE A 386 -19.32 -19.79 23.14
C ILE A 386 -20.78 -19.61 22.74
N GLU A 387 -21.56 -18.98 23.61
CA GLU A 387 -22.89 -18.48 23.29
C GLU A 387 -22.75 -17.04 22.82
N TYR A 388 -23.33 -16.69 21.67
CA TYR A 388 -23.21 -15.37 21.09
C TYR A 388 -24.49 -14.96 20.37
N GLY A 389 -24.91 -13.70 20.52
CA GLY A 389 -26.07 -13.14 19.85
C GLY A 389 -25.72 -11.91 19.03
N PHE A 390 -26.44 -11.65 17.94
CA PHE A 390 -26.28 -10.41 17.18
C PHE A 390 -27.58 -9.96 16.50
N SER A 391 -27.72 -8.65 16.29
CA SER A 391 -28.84 -8.00 15.59
C SER A 391 -28.51 -7.68 14.13
N GLY A 392 -29.55 -7.34 13.34
CA GLY A 392 -29.41 -6.80 11.99
C GLY A 392 -29.49 -7.85 10.87
N LYS A 393 -28.80 -7.57 9.76
CA LYS A 393 -28.77 -8.47 8.59
C LYS A 393 -28.03 -9.78 8.90
N ALA A 394 -28.18 -10.75 8.01
CA ALA A 394 -27.37 -11.96 8.05
C ALA A 394 -25.89 -11.62 7.84
N LYS A 395 -25.01 -12.25 8.60
CA LYS A 395 -23.57 -11.92 8.68
C LYS A 395 -22.71 -13.17 8.60
N LYS A 396 -21.50 -13.04 8.04
CA LYS A 396 -20.47 -14.09 8.08
C LYS A 396 -20.04 -14.26 9.52
N VAL A 397 -19.85 -15.51 9.93
CA VAL A 397 -19.31 -15.84 11.25
C VAL A 397 -18.05 -16.67 11.07
N ILE A 398 -16.95 -16.21 11.67
CA ILE A 398 -15.67 -16.91 11.70
C ILE A 398 -15.25 -17.14 13.15
N ALA A 399 -14.57 -18.25 13.42
CA ALA A 399 -13.97 -18.54 14.71
C ALA A 399 -12.46 -18.77 14.57
N VAL A 400 -11.70 -18.41 15.60
CA VAL A 400 -10.23 -18.56 15.65
C VAL A 400 -9.81 -19.13 17.00
N ASP A 401 -8.93 -20.13 16.99
CA ASP A 401 -8.24 -20.61 18.19
C ASP A 401 -7.07 -19.67 18.51
N THR A 402 -7.20 -18.90 19.58
CA THR A 402 -6.23 -17.85 19.91
C THR A 402 -4.92 -18.41 20.48
N LYS A 403 -4.84 -19.72 20.76
CA LYS A 403 -3.62 -20.42 21.22
C LYS A 403 -2.83 -21.07 20.09
N LYS A 404 -3.16 -20.77 18.84
CA LYS A 404 -2.50 -21.34 17.66
C LYS A 404 -2.12 -20.24 16.69
N LYS A 405 -1.32 -20.62 15.68
CA LYS A 405 -1.14 -19.81 14.48
C LYS A 405 -2.51 -19.45 13.91
N TYR A 406 -2.65 -18.21 13.46
CA TYR A 406 -3.89 -17.69 12.91
C TYR A 406 -4.46 -18.58 11.81
N GLU A 407 -5.69 -19.05 12.02
CA GLU A 407 -6.47 -19.84 11.06
C GLU A 407 -7.95 -19.57 11.32
N GLU A 408 -8.69 -19.18 10.27
CA GLU A 408 -10.12 -18.94 10.36
C GLU A 408 -10.92 -20.22 10.13
N ILE A 409 -11.83 -20.52 11.06
CA ILE A 409 -12.87 -21.53 10.89
C ILE A 409 -14.13 -20.80 10.44
N ASN A 410 -14.47 -20.94 9.15
CA ASN A 410 -15.70 -20.35 8.61
C ASN A 410 -16.93 -21.12 9.12
N LEU A 411 -17.78 -20.46 9.91
CA LEU A 411 -19.03 -21.01 10.45
C LEU A 411 -20.25 -20.73 9.56
N GLY A 412 -20.01 -20.08 8.41
CA GLY A 412 -21.00 -19.68 7.40
C GLY A 412 -21.75 -18.40 7.77
N THR A 413 -22.66 -18.01 6.89
CA THR A 413 -23.55 -16.87 7.11
C THR A 413 -24.66 -17.25 8.09
N LYS A 414 -24.84 -16.48 9.16
CA LYS A 414 -25.90 -16.66 10.16
C LYS A 414 -26.91 -15.53 10.08
N LYS A 415 -28.19 -15.82 10.34
CA LYS A 415 -29.22 -14.79 10.54
C LYS A 415 -29.09 -14.18 11.93
N SER A 416 -29.61 -12.97 12.12
CA SER A 416 -29.72 -12.37 13.46
C SER A 416 -30.47 -13.29 14.44
N GLY A 417 -30.01 -13.28 15.69
CA GLY A 417 -30.52 -14.13 16.77
C GLY A 417 -29.39 -14.63 17.67
N ASN A 418 -29.74 -15.53 18.58
CA ASN A 418 -28.80 -16.20 19.48
C ASN A 418 -28.28 -17.48 18.85
N HIS A 419 -26.98 -17.70 18.97
CA HIS A 419 -26.25 -18.83 18.38
C HIS A 419 -25.32 -19.45 19.41
N VAL A 420 -24.89 -20.68 19.12
CA VAL A 420 -23.92 -21.42 19.92
C VAL A 420 -22.82 -21.94 19.00
N PHE A 421 -21.57 -21.59 19.29
CA PHE A 421 -20.41 -22.22 18.70
C PHE A 421 -19.93 -23.33 19.65
N ASN A 422 -20.04 -24.58 19.20
CA ASN A 422 -19.44 -25.73 19.88
C ASN A 422 -18.07 -25.97 19.26
N ALA A 423 -17.02 -25.54 19.97
CA ALA A 423 -15.66 -25.70 19.51
C ALA A 423 -15.24 -27.18 19.57
N PRO A 424 -14.32 -27.61 18.69
CA PRO A 424 -13.89 -29.01 18.62
C PRO A 424 -13.18 -29.50 19.89
N TYR A 425 -12.65 -28.60 20.72
CA TYR A 425 -11.95 -28.89 21.97
C TYR A 425 -11.91 -27.63 22.86
N VAL A 426 -11.47 -27.80 24.11
CA VAL A 426 -11.29 -26.70 25.06
C VAL A 426 -10.04 -25.89 24.68
N SER A 427 -10.23 -24.60 24.36
CA SER A 427 -9.16 -23.62 24.11
C SER A 427 -9.64 -22.21 24.46
N ASP A 428 -8.86 -21.19 24.11
CA ASP A 428 -9.31 -19.80 24.13
C ASP A 428 -9.76 -19.41 22.73
N TRP A 429 -11.05 -19.11 22.57
CA TRP A 429 -11.66 -18.92 21.26
C TRP A 429 -12.14 -17.48 21.06
N ALA A 430 -11.94 -16.95 19.87
CA ALA A 430 -12.54 -15.72 19.40
C ALA A 430 -13.51 -16.00 18.25
N ILE A 431 -14.60 -15.24 18.17
CA ILE A 431 -15.56 -15.26 17.06
C ILE A 431 -15.69 -13.84 16.54
N ALA A 432 -15.56 -13.64 15.23
CA ALA A 432 -15.99 -12.41 14.58
C ALA A 432 -17.29 -12.65 13.82
N VAL A 433 -18.25 -11.75 14.00
CA VAL A 433 -19.49 -11.68 13.23
C VAL A 433 -19.43 -10.42 12.40
N GLU A 434 -19.21 -10.59 11.11
CA GLU A 434 -18.83 -9.53 10.19
C GLU A 434 -19.67 -9.55 8.91
N GLU A 435 -19.76 -8.42 8.23
CA GLU A 435 -20.27 -8.41 6.86
C GLU A 435 -19.31 -9.20 5.96
N ASN A 436 -19.81 -9.79 4.86
CA ASN A 436 -18.94 -10.50 3.92
C ASN A 436 -17.84 -9.54 3.46
N ARG A 437 -16.58 -9.90 3.70
CA ARG A 437 -15.45 -9.12 3.21
C ARG A 437 -15.36 -9.29 1.69
N SER A 438 -14.93 -8.25 0.97
CA SER A 438 -14.71 -8.32 -0.47
C SER A 438 -13.80 -9.49 -0.88
N ILE A 439 -12.79 -9.79 -0.04
CA ILE A 439 -11.87 -10.93 -0.23
C ILE A 439 -12.54 -12.30 -0.22
N ASP A 440 -13.65 -12.47 0.51
CA ASP A 440 -14.41 -13.73 0.52
C ASP A 440 -15.31 -13.87 -0.72
N ASN A 441 -15.52 -12.76 -1.42
CA ASN A 441 -16.34 -12.71 -2.61
C ASN A 441 -15.53 -12.90 -3.89
N LEU A 442 -14.20 -12.79 -3.84
CA LEU A 442 -13.30 -13.01 -4.97
C LEU A 442 -12.92 -14.48 -5.11
N ILE A 443 -13.20 -15.05 -6.28
CA ILE A 443 -12.83 -16.43 -6.62
C ILE A 443 -12.10 -16.42 -7.95
N PHE A 444 -10.88 -16.99 -7.97
CA PHE A 444 -10.13 -17.17 -9.22
C PHE A 444 -10.18 -18.63 -9.67
N THR A 445 -10.53 -18.84 -10.94
CA THR A 445 -10.58 -20.16 -11.57
C THR A 445 -9.60 -20.24 -12.73
N ASP A 446 -8.67 -21.19 -12.72
CA ASP A 446 -7.83 -21.49 -13.90
C ASP A 446 -8.69 -22.20 -14.96
N ILE A 447 -9.03 -21.46 -16.02
CA ILE A 447 -9.87 -21.94 -17.13
C ILE A 447 -9.04 -22.25 -18.39
N THR A 448 -7.71 -22.28 -18.27
CA THR A 448 -6.78 -22.46 -19.39
C THR A 448 -7.16 -23.66 -20.27
N LYS A 449 -7.32 -24.84 -19.65
CA LYS A 449 -7.61 -26.08 -20.39
C LYS A 449 -9.05 -26.15 -20.89
N GLU A 450 -10.00 -25.66 -20.10
CA GLU A 450 -11.43 -25.68 -20.45
C GLU A 450 -11.70 -24.85 -21.71
N THR A 451 -11.01 -23.72 -21.82
CA THR A 451 -11.22 -22.76 -22.89
C THR A 451 -10.43 -23.04 -24.17
N GLY A 452 -9.46 -23.96 -24.11
CA GLY A 452 -8.50 -24.18 -25.20
C GLY A 452 -7.39 -23.12 -25.28
N PHE A 453 -7.30 -22.25 -24.27
CA PHE A 453 -6.20 -21.31 -24.10
C PHE A 453 -4.91 -22.03 -23.69
N GLY A 454 -3.77 -21.35 -23.88
CA GLY A 454 -2.48 -21.79 -23.32
C GLY A 454 -1.43 -22.19 -24.35
N GLY A 455 -1.85 -22.57 -25.56
CA GLY A 455 -0.94 -22.91 -26.66
C GLY A 455 -0.17 -24.21 -26.42
N PRO A 456 0.97 -24.43 -27.10
CA PRO A 456 1.81 -25.60 -26.87
C PRO A 456 2.59 -25.47 -25.54
N ALA A 457 2.61 -26.53 -24.72
CA ALA A 457 3.48 -26.61 -23.54
C ALA A 457 4.88 -27.11 -23.95
N HIS A 458 5.97 -26.43 -23.55
CA HIS A 458 7.30 -26.99 -23.76
C HIS A 458 8.30 -26.68 -22.63
N PRO A 459 9.09 -27.67 -22.16
CA PRO A 459 10.07 -27.49 -21.09
C PRO A 459 11.35 -26.73 -21.49
N ASP A 460 11.59 -26.45 -22.77
CA ASP A 460 12.91 -26.07 -23.31
C ASP A 460 13.05 -24.58 -23.69
N SER A 461 12.47 -23.67 -22.89
CA SER A 461 12.49 -22.21 -23.14
C SER A 461 11.63 -21.73 -24.33
N LEU A 462 10.54 -22.45 -24.62
CA LEU A 462 9.59 -22.15 -25.69
C LEU A 462 8.23 -21.82 -25.08
N GLY A 463 7.71 -20.63 -25.39
CA GLY A 463 6.44 -20.19 -24.80
C GLY A 463 6.17 -18.71 -24.99
N GLY A 464 5.09 -18.25 -24.36
CA GLY A 464 4.62 -16.88 -24.46
C GLY A 464 5.56 -15.89 -23.79
N HIS A 465 5.69 -14.70 -24.38
CA HIS A 465 6.44 -13.57 -23.81
C HIS A 465 5.56 -12.39 -23.46
N GLY A 466 4.58 -12.07 -24.32
CA GLY A 466 3.66 -10.95 -24.16
C GLY A 466 2.21 -11.34 -24.43
N ILE A 467 1.29 -10.50 -23.96
CA ILE A 467 -0.17 -10.66 -24.11
C ILE A 467 -0.78 -9.30 -24.47
N SER A 468 -1.62 -9.29 -25.49
CA SER A 468 -2.36 -8.10 -25.91
C SER A 468 -3.83 -8.43 -26.12
N TRP A 469 -4.71 -7.75 -25.40
CA TRP A 469 -6.17 -7.89 -25.52
C TRP A 469 -6.77 -6.82 -26.44
N SER A 470 -7.79 -7.18 -27.22
CA SER A 470 -8.63 -6.24 -27.97
C SER A 470 -9.83 -6.96 -28.63
N ASP A 471 -10.99 -6.32 -28.77
CA ASP A 471 -12.09 -6.81 -29.62
C ASP A 471 -11.78 -6.58 -31.12
N VAL A 472 -10.83 -7.37 -31.65
CA VAL A 472 -10.33 -7.30 -33.03
C VAL A 472 -11.45 -7.60 -34.04
N THR A 473 -12.35 -8.53 -33.71
CA THR A 473 -13.43 -8.96 -34.58
C THR A 473 -14.70 -8.08 -34.51
N LYS A 474 -14.77 -7.14 -33.55
CA LYS A 474 -15.95 -6.35 -33.20
C LYS A 474 -17.17 -7.20 -32.88
N ASN A 475 -16.96 -8.33 -32.21
CA ASN A 475 -18.02 -9.24 -31.81
C ASN A 475 -18.55 -8.96 -30.38
N GLY A 476 -17.95 -7.98 -29.69
CA GLY A 476 -18.30 -7.57 -28.33
C GLY A 476 -17.53 -8.30 -27.23
N PHE A 477 -16.62 -9.21 -27.56
CA PHE A 477 -15.77 -9.93 -26.62
C PHE A 477 -14.29 -9.68 -26.95
N PRO A 478 -13.42 -9.55 -25.94
CA PRO A 478 -12.00 -9.33 -26.19
C PRO A 478 -11.35 -10.60 -26.75
N ASP A 479 -10.65 -10.43 -27.87
CA ASP A 479 -9.75 -11.41 -28.48
C ASP A 479 -8.33 -11.22 -27.89
N VAL A 480 -7.45 -12.21 -28.02
CA VAL A 480 -6.11 -12.16 -27.42
C VAL A 480 -5.02 -12.62 -28.37
N TYR A 481 -3.97 -11.80 -28.46
CA TYR A 481 -2.72 -12.13 -29.14
C TYR A 481 -1.64 -12.47 -28.13
N VAL A 482 -0.90 -13.54 -28.37
CA VAL A 482 0.20 -13.99 -27.52
C VAL A 482 1.43 -14.15 -28.37
N THR A 483 2.44 -13.34 -28.07
CA THR A 483 3.74 -13.41 -28.74
C THR A 483 4.54 -14.60 -28.22
N MET A 484 5.17 -15.32 -29.14
CA MET A 484 5.90 -16.56 -28.90
C MET A 484 7.35 -16.35 -29.30
N ASN A 485 8.30 -16.82 -28.47
CA ASN A 485 9.72 -16.68 -28.79
C ASN A 485 10.56 -17.89 -28.34
N TRP A 486 11.73 -18.03 -28.96
CA TRP A 486 12.53 -19.24 -29.04
C TRP A 486 14.02 -19.06 -28.62
N LYS A 487 14.68 -20.17 -28.26
CA LYS A 487 16.15 -20.33 -28.24
C LYS A 487 16.54 -21.79 -28.58
N GLY A 488 16.88 -22.09 -29.83
CA GLY A 488 17.27 -23.44 -30.31
C GLY A 488 17.99 -23.40 -31.67
N PRO A 489 18.01 -24.47 -32.49
CA PRO A 489 18.23 -24.39 -33.94
C PRO A 489 17.05 -25.02 -34.74
N ASN A 490 16.40 -24.25 -35.62
CA ASN A 490 15.46 -24.66 -36.68
C ASN A 490 13.95 -24.92 -36.39
N ILE A 491 13.33 -24.33 -35.35
CA ILE A 491 11.85 -24.30 -35.22
C ILE A 491 11.41 -22.94 -34.63
N ALA A 492 10.84 -22.04 -35.44
CA ALA A 492 10.07 -20.90 -34.95
C ALA A 492 8.66 -21.36 -34.59
N TYR A 493 8.14 -20.92 -33.43
CA TYR A 493 6.74 -21.14 -33.09
C TYR A 493 5.93 -19.95 -33.57
N PRO A 494 4.80 -20.20 -34.24
CA PRO A 494 3.93 -19.12 -34.62
C PRO A 494 3.41 -18.39 -33.40
N ASP A 495 3.27 -17.07 -33.51
CA ASP A 495 2.48 -16.28 -32.58
C ASP A 495 1.03 -16.77 -32.59
N LEU A 496 0.36 -16.65 -31.45
CA LEU A 496 -0.98 -17.21 -31.25
C LEU A 496 -2.00 -16.08 -31.22
N PHE A 497 -3.14 -16.29 -31.88
CA PHE A 497 -4.25 -15.34 -31.87
C PHE A 497 -5.54 -16.08 -31.59
N TYR A 498 -6.14 -15.84 -30.42
CA TYR A 498 -7.35 -16.52 -30.02
C TYR A 498 -8.56 -15.61 -30.13
N ILE A 499 -9.55 -16.06 -30.90
CA ILE A 499 -10.83 -15.38 -31.02
C ILE A 499 -11.77 -15.88 -29.92
N ASN A 500 -12.30 -14.94 -29.14
CA ASN A 500 -13.32 -15.20 -28.14
C ASN A 500 -14.70 -14.98 -28.75
N ASN A 501 -15.55 -16.02 -28.73
CA ASN A 501 -16.92 -15.94 -29.27
C ASN A 501 -18.00 -15.89 -28.18
N GLY A 502 -17.65 -15.54 -26.94
CA GLY A 502 -18.61 -15.31 -25.85
C GLY A 502 -19.17 -16.57 -25.18
N LYS A 503 -18.41 -17.67 -25.16
CA LYS A 503 -18.80 -18.96 -24.54
C LYS A 503 -17.65 -19.66 -23.81
N TYR A 504 -16.71 -18.90 -23.24
CA TYR A 504 -15.49 -19.44 -22.64
C TYR A 504 -14.68 -20.33 -23.59
N TYR A 505 -14.76 -20.09 -24.89
CA TYR A 505 -14.03 -20.86 -25.88
C TYR A 505 -13.17 -19.94 -26.73
N PHE A 506 -11.86 -20.15 -26.63
CA PHE A 506 -10.83 -19.40 -27.33
C PHE A 506 -10.32 -20.23 -28.49
N LYS A 507 -10.58 -19.76 -29.71
CA LYS A 507 -10.17 -20.45 -30.93
C LYS A 507 -8.91 -19.81 -31.51
N GLU A 508 -7.80 -20.54 -31.49
CA GLU A 508 -6.56 -20.15 -32.18
C GLU A 508 -6.84 -19.98 -33.70
N CYS A 509 -6.43 -18.83 -34.24
CA CYS A 509 -6.75 -18.34 -35.59
C CYS A 509 -5.62 -17.53 -36.24
N ALA A 510 -4.41 -17.47 -35.70
CA ALA A 510 -3.34 -16.58 -36.17
C ALA A 510 -3.03 -16.78 -37.66
N ALA A 511 -2.83 -18.02 -38.10
CA ALA A 511 -2.53 -18.34 -39.50
C ALA A 511 -3.69 -18.01 -40.44
N LYS A 512 -4.93 -18.17 -39.96
CA LYS A 512 -6.13 -17.80 -40.72
C LYS A 512 -6.23 -16.28 -40.89
N PHE A 513 -5.76 -15.52 -39.91
CA PHE A 513 -5.77 -14.06 -39.91
C PHE A 513 -4.51 -13.45 -40.53
N GLY A 514 -3.46 -14.24 -40.77
CA GLY A 514 -2.21 -13.80 -41.40
C GLY A 514 -1.21 -13.13 -40.46
N ILE A 515 -1.28 -13.44 -39.16
CA ILE A 515 -0.47 -12.82 -38.08
C ILE A 515 0.23 -13.86 -37.19
N ASP A 516 0.41 -15.08 -37.71
CA ASP A 516 1.09 -16.19 -37.03
C ASP A 516 2.61 -16.06 -37.01
N ASP A 517 3.22 -15.09 -37.69
CA ASP A 517 4.64 -14.74 -37.55
C ASP A 517 5.62 -15.94 -37.50
N VAL A 518 5.63 -16.74 -38.56
CA VAL A 518 6.32 -18.05 -38.61
C VAL A 518 7.85 -17.97 -38.83
N ASP A 519 8.42 -16.80 -39.09
CA ASP A 519 9.81 -16.65 -39.55
C ASP A 519 10.82 -16.28 -38.44
N GLY A 520 10.34 -16.13 -37.20
CA GLY A 520 11.16 -15.92 -36.02
C GLY A 520 10.38 -15.90 -34.70
N GLY A 521 9.11 -15.47 -34.72
CA GLY A 521 8.30 -15.15 -33.53
C GLY A 521 8.46 -13.70 -33.09
N SER A 522 7.80 -13.31 -32.00
CA SER A 522 7.77 -11.92 -31.50
C SER A 522 8.01 -11.80 -30.00
N HIS A 523 8.30 -10.58 -29.52
CA HIS A 523 8.38 -10.27 -28.09
C HIS A 523 7.21 -9.41 -27.59
N GLY A 524 7.23 -8.10 -27.81
CA GLY A 524 6.12 -7.21 -27.47
C GLY A 524 5.17 -7.09 -28.66
N ALA A 525 3.90 -6.87 -28.37
CA ALA A 525 2.91 -6.51 -29.38
C ALA A 525 1.86 -5.58 -28.76
N VAL A 526 1.26 -4.75 -29.59
CA VAL A 526 0.12 -3.90 -29.20
C VAL A 526 -0.92 -3.84 -30.32
N PHE A 527 -2.18 -3.72 -29.91
CA PHE A 527 -3.33 -3.41 -30.76
C PHE A 527 -3.63 -1.91 -30.69
N ALA A 528 -3.59 -1.24 -31.85
CA ALA A 528 -3.85 0.19 -31.98
C ALA A 528 -4.53 0.51 -33.31
N ASP A 529 -5.48 1.44 -33.34
CA ASP A 529 -6.10 1.90 -34.59
C ASP A 529 -5.21 2.96 -35.25
N LEU A 530 -4.40 2.56 -36.24
CA LEU A 530 -3.34 3.39 -36.83
C LEU A 530 -3.83 4.22 -38.01
N ASN A 531 -5.00 3.89 -38.56
CA ASN A 531 -5.60 4.56 -39.71
C ASN A 531 -6.93 5.27 -39.38
N ASN A 532 -7.35 5.26 -38.11
CA ASN A 532 -8.59 5.82 -37.58
C ASN A 532 -9.86 5.27 -38.25
N ASP A 533 -9.85 4.01 -38.68
CA ASP A 533 -11.02 3.35 -39.28
C ASP A 533 -11.92 2.67 -38.22
N GLY A 534 -11.50 2.75 -36.96
CA GLY A 534 -12.15 2.21 -35.79
C GLY A 534 -11.84 0.75 -35.53
N TYR A 535 -10.99 0.08 -36.31
CA TYR A 535 -10.52 -1.28 -36.08
C TYR A 535 -9.08 -1.25 -35.56
N TYR A 536 -8.78 -2.08 -34.56
CA TYR A 536 -7.43 -2.17 -34.05
C TYR A 536 -6.53 -2.95 -35.02
N ASP A 537 -5.48 -2.29 -35.49
CA ASP A 537 -4.34 -2.85 -36.20
C ASP A 537 -3.37 -3.51 -35.22
N LEU A 538 -2.49 -4.38 -35.70
CA LEU A 538 -1.51 -5.08 -34.87
C LEU A 538 -0.09 -4.58 -35.17
N ILE A 539 0.66 -4.28 -34.12
CA ILE A 539 2.08 -3.98 -34.18
C ILE A 539 2.82 -5.04 -33.36
N ASN A 540 3.84 -5.68 -33.92
CA ASN A 540 4.69 -6.59 -33.17
C ASN A 540 6.18 -6.26 -33.29
N GLY A 541 6.91 -6.56 -32.22
CA GLY A 541 8.35 -6.38 -32.11
C GLY A 541 9.09 -7.63 -32.55
N SER A 542 10.11 -7.43 -33.37
CA SER A 542 10.91 -8.50 -33.96
C SER A 542 11.66 -9.38 -32.94
N THR A 543 11.93 -10.60 -33.34
CA THR A 543 12.98 -11.45 -32.76
C THR A 543 13.99 -11.90 -33.83
N LEU A 544 14.99 -12.70 -33.47
CA LEU A 544 15.95 -13.26 -34.43
C LEU A 544 15.25 -14.06 -35.54
N ALA A 545 15.49 -13.66 -36.79
CA ALA A 545 15.03 -14.42 -37.95
C ALA A 545 15.76 -15.76 -38.08
N LEU A 546 15.04 -16.77 -38.58
CA LEU A 546 15.63 -18.05 -38.97
C LEU A 546 16.72 -17.85 -40.06
N GLU A 547 17.84 -18.56 -39.94
CA GLU A 547 18.88 -18.69 -40.99
C GLU A 547 19.48 -17.37 -41.52
N GLY A 548 19.52 -16.31 -40.71
CA GLY A 548 20.10 -15.03 -41.11
C GLY A 548 19.23 -14.20 -42.07
N GLY A 549 17.92 -14.47 -42.11
CA GLY A 549 16.93 -13.59 -42.72
C GLY A 549 16.80 -12.24 -41.99
N PRO A 550 16.06 -11.26 -42.54
CA PRO A 550 15.84 -9.98 -41.87
C PRO A 550 14.86 -10.13 -40.69
N SER A 551 15.29 -9.76 -39.48
CA SER A 551 14.40 -9.49 -38.35
C SER A 551 13.67 -8.18 -38.61
N ASN A 552 12.33 -8.16 -38.59
CA ASN A 552 11.55 -6.95 -38.88
C ASN A 552 10.49 -6.74 -37.81
N ASN A 553 10.39 -5.53 -37.29
CA ASN A 553 9.17 -5.10 -36.61
C ASN A 553 8.05 -5.04 -37.65
N ARG A 554 6.84 -5.48 -37.30
CA ARG A 554 5.75 -5.54 -38.28
C ARG A 554 4.56 -4.70 -37.88
N VAL A 555 3.88 -4.22 -38.91
CA VAL A 555 2.62 -3.48 -38.81
C VAL A 555 1.60 -4.15 -39.71
N TYR A 556 0.47 -4.54 -39.13
CA TYR A 556 -0.58 -5.30 -39.80
C TYR A 556 -1.89 -4.53 -39.76
N GLU A 557 -2.42 -4.19 -40.93
CA GLU A 557 -3.72 -3.54 -41.08
C GLU A 557 -4.86 -4.54 -40.86
N ASN A 558 -5.81 -4.23 -39.98
CA ASN A 558 -6.99 -5.04 -39.74
C ASN A 558 -8.08 -4.77 -40.80
N ILE A 559 -8.36 -5.76 -41.64
CA ILE A 559 -9.40 -5.65 -42.67
C ILE A 559 -10.77 -6.00 -42.07
N LYS A 560 -11.32 -5.03 -41.33
CA LYS A 560 -12.68 -5.04 -40.79
C LYS A 560 -13.01 -6.28 -39.95
N GLY A 561 -12.06 -6.73 -39.13
CA GLY A 561 -12.20 -7.86 -38.22
C GLY A 561 -12.16 -9.24 -38.89
N LYS A 562 -11.68 -9.35 -40.14
CA LYS A 562 -11.72 -10.61 -40.92
C LYS A 562 -10.36 -11.29 -41.07
N HIS A 563 -9.33 -10.50 -41.34
CA HIS A 563 -7.93 -10.90 -41.54
C HIS A 563 -7.08 -9.63 -41.52
N PHE A 564 -5.76 -9.81 -41.48
CA PHE A 564 -4.81 -8.71 -41.53
C PHE A 564 -4.01 -8.71 -42.83
N ILE A 565 -3.50 -7.54 -43.20
CA ILE A 565 -2.55 -7.35 -44.30
C ILE A 565 -1.28 -6.74 -43.72
N ASP A 566 -0.11 -7.35 -44.00
CA ASP A 566 1.19 -6.77 -43.66
C ASP A 566 1.41 -5.45 -44.43
N ARG A 567 1.47 -4.35 -43.68
CA ARG A 567 1.74 -2.98 -44.15
C ARG A 567 3.10 -2.47 -43.70
N THR A 568 4.00 -3.35 -43.26
CA THR A 568 5.32 -2.98 -42.75
C THR A 568 6.06 -2.11 -43.76
N ASN A 569 6.37 -0.89 -43.33
CA ASN A 569 7.05 0.10 -44.16
C ASN A 569 8.48 -0.36 -44.47
N GLY A 570 9.01 -0.02 -45.65
CA GLY A 570 10.39 -0.32 -46.00
C GLY A 570 11.40 0.26 -45.01
N SER A 571 11.10 1.42 -44.40
CA SER A 571 11.95 2.02 -43.36
C SER A 571 11.98 1.26 -42.03
N MET A 572 11.03 0.35 -41.82
CA MET A 572 10.94 -0.53 -40.64
C MET A 572 11.52 -1.93 -40.92
N LYS A 573 11.82 -2.22 -42.20
CA LYS A 573 12.48 -3.46 -42.61
C LYS A 573 13.98 -3.28 -42.42
N GLU A 574 14.68 -4.31 -41.94
CA GLU A 574 16.13 -4.36 -41.63
C GLU A 574 16.56 -4.03 -40.19
N THR A 575 15.71 -4.22 -39.18
CA THR A 575 16.15 -4.16 -37.76
C THR A 575 16.96 -5.42 -37.42
N ARG A 576 18.28 -5.33 -37.23
CA ARG A 576 19.11 -6.52 -36.91
C ARG A 576 19.01 -7.00 -35.46
N GLU A 577 18.24 -6.33 -34.63
CA GLU A 577 18.23 -6.47 -33.16
C GLU A 577 16.84 -6.83 -32.63
N TYR A 578 16.78 -7.36 -31.40
CA TYR A 578 15.54 -7.73 -30.76
C TYR A 578 14.76 -6.49 -30.33
N THR A 579 13.49 -6.40 -30.69
CA THR A 579 12.58 -5.41 -30.13
C THR A 579 11.81 -6.02 -28.97
N ARG A 580 11.99 -5.50 -27.76
CA ARG A 580 11.25 -5.95 -26.58
C ARG A 580 9.95 -5.16 -26.48
N GLY A 581 10.03 -3.89 -26.08
CA GLY A 581 8.88 -3.04 -25.84
C GLY A 581 8.30 -2.49 -27.14
N VAL A 582 6.98 -2.42 -27.19
CA VAL A 582 6.21 -1.79 -28.26
C VAL A 582 5.15 -0.89 -27.62
N GLY A 583 5.00 0.33 -28.12
CA GLY A 583 3.93 1.25 -27.70
C GLY A 583 3.42 2.07 -28.88
N ALA A 584 2.19 2.58 -28.77
CA ALA A 584 1.54 3.40 -29.78
C ALA A 584 0.81 4.59 -29.14
N PHE A 585 1.15 5.80 -29.57
CA PHE A 585 0.60 7.06 -29.06
C PHE A 585 0.81 8.19 -30.06
N ASP A 586 0.02 9.26 -29.98
CA ASP A 586 0.14 10.43 -30.86
C ASP A 586 1.22 11.39 -30.31
N PHE A 587 2.48 11.23 -30.76
CA PHE A 587 3.62 11.99 -30.25
C PHE A 587 3.63 13.44 -30.74
N ASP A 588 3.31 13.65 -32.03
CA ASP A 588 3.33 14.97 -32.66
C ASP A 588 1.97 15.70 -32.66
N LYS A 589 0.95 15.09 -32.06
CA LYS A 589 -0.43 15.60 -31.97
C LYS A 589 -1.08 15.84 -33.33
N ASN A 590 -0.70 15.05 -34.34
CA ASN A 590 -1.30 15.13 -35.68
C ASN A 590 -2.62 14.35 -35.80
N GLY A 591 -3.01 13.61 -34.76
CA GLY A 591 -4.23 12.81 -34.73
C GLY A 591 -4.07 11.40 -35.32
N LEU A 592 -2.85 10.94 -35.57
CA LEU A 592 -2.51 9.58 -35.95
C LEU A 592 -1.56 9.03 -34.89
N LEU A 593 -1.71 7.75 -34.55
CA LEU A 593 -0.80 7.13 -33.59
C LEU A 593 0.54 6.82 -34.25
N ASP A 594 1.62 7.22 -33.58
CA ASP A 594 3.01 6.90 -33.86
C ASP A 594 3.41 5.62 -33.11
N ILE A 595 4.55 5.05 -33.48
CA ILE A 595 5.01 3.76 -32.93
C ILE A 595 6.38 3.90 -32.31
N VAL A 596 6.51 3.52 -31.03
CA VAL A 596 7.81 3.38 -30.35
C VAL A 596 8.19 1.90 -30.24
N PHE A 597 9.44 1.62 -30.55
CA PHE A 597 10.08 0.32 -30.36
C PHE A 597 11.27 0.49 -29.42
N ILE A 598 11.29 -0.33 -28.36
CA ILE A 598 12.41 -0.42 -27.43
C ILE A 598 13.22 -1.66 -27.76
N SER A 599 14.45 -1.45 -28.22
CA SER A 599 15.33 -2.51 -28.71
C SER A 599 16.41 -2.86 -27.68
N GLY A 600 16.81 -4.13 -27.68
CA GLY A 600 17.89 -4.67 -26.85
C GLY A 600 17.45 -5.63 -25.74
N TRP A 601 18.40 -6.12 -24.94
CA TRP A 601 18.16 -7.13 -23.90
C TRP A 601 18.89 -6.85 -22.58
N GLN A 602 20.15 -6.45 -22.61
CA GLN A 602 20.92 -6.20 -21.39
C GLN A 602 20.86 -4.75 -20.91
N GLY A 603 20.28 -3.88 -21.72
CA GLY A 603 20.13 -2.46 -21.46
C GLY A 603 21.46 -1.72 -21.58
N SER A 604 21.92 -1.05 -20.52
CA SER A 604 23.23 -0.36 -20.54
C SER A 604 24.46 -1.23 -20.85
N ASN A 605 24.32 -2.56 -20.85
CA ASN A 605 25.40 -3.49 -21.22
C ASN A 605 25.32 -3.97 -22.68
N ASP A 606 24.31 -3.56 -23.45
CA ASP A 606 24.20 -3.88 -24.87
C ASP A 606 25.24 -3.08 -25.70
N PRO A 607 25.64 -3.58 -26.90
CA PRO A 607 26.58 -2.89 -27.76
C PRO A 607 26.15 -1.45 -28.13
N PRO A 608 27.09 -0.50 -28.37
CA PRO A 608 26.77 0.91 -28.63
C PRO A 608 25.93 1.22 -29.89
N GLY A 609 25.65 0.20 -30.71
CA GLY A 609 24.83 0.32 -31.92
C GLY A 609 23.34 0.14 -31.68
N GLU A 610 22.94 -0.39 -30.51
CA GLU A 610 21.54 -0.71 -30.21
C GLU A 610 20.78 0.56 -29.82
N LYS A 611 19.65 0.83 -30.49
CA LYS A 611 18.91 2.09 -30.32
C LYS A 611 17.41 1.88 -30.27
N ASN A 612 16.77 2.66 -29.40
CA ASN A 612 15.31 2.82 -29.40
C ASN A 612 14.87 3.57 -30.67
N GLU A 613 13.68 3.26 -31.17
CA GLU A 613 13.16 3.80 -32.41
C GLU A 613 11.75 4.38 -32.22
N LEU A 614 11.50 5.54 -32.80
CA LEU A 614 10.18 6.16 -32.87
C LEU A 614 9.85 6.45 -34.33
N TYR A 615 8.70 5.99 -34.79
CA TYR A 615 8.23 6.10 -36.16
C TYR A 615 6.96 6.94 -36.23
N MET A 616 7.06 8.06 -36.92
CA MET A 616 5.99 9.05 -37.09
C MET A 616 5.03 8.62 -38.19
N ASN A 617 3.74 8.52 -37.90
CA ASN A 617 2.70 8.11 -38.83
C ASN A 617 2.25 9.29 -39.69
N GLN A 618 2.47 9.18 -41.01
CA GLN A 618 2.09 10.17 -42.02
C GLN A 618 0.77 9.80 -42.73
N GLY A 619 0.05 8.81 -42.20
CA GLY A 619 -1.20 8.28 -42.73
C GLY A 619 -1.00 7.17 -43.76
N ASN A 620 -2.05 6.36 -43.95
CA ASN A 620 -2.06 5.20 -44.85
C ASN A 620 -0.90 4.22 -44.61
N PHE A 621 -0.54 3.99 -43.33
CA PHE A 621 0.59 3.14 -42.92
C PHE A 621 1.96 3.60 -43.49
N ASN A 622 2.10 4.88 -43.83
CA ASN A 622 3.39 5.47 -44.16
C ASN A 622 4.05 6.00 -42.90
N PHE A 623 5.20 5.45 -42.53
CA PHE A 623 5.90 5.79 -41.30
C PHE A 623 7.28 6.36 -41.59
N VAL A 624 7.65 7.41 -40.87
CA VAL A 624 8.96 8.07 -41.00
C VAL A 624 9.71 7.93 -39.68
N LYS A 625 10.89 7.30 -39.71
CA LYS A 625 11.74 7.19 -38.52
C LYS A 625 12.16 8.58 -38.06
N SER A 626 11.92 8.89 -36.78
CA SER A 626 12.35 10.13 -36.15
C SER A 626 13.88 10.19 -36.01
N ASN A 627 14.42 11.40 -35.93
CA ASN A 627 15.84 11.64 -35.70
C ASN A 627 16.04 12.48 -34.42
N LEU A 628 15.59 11.93 -33.29
CA LEU A 628 15.67 12.57 -31.98
C LEU A 628 16.92 12.12 -31.24
N ASP A 629 17.78 13.07 -30.85
CA ASP A 629 19.07 12.77 -30.24
C ASP A 629 18.93 12.06 -28.89
N ASP A 630 18.06 12.52 -28.00
CA ASP A 630 17.86 11.91 -26.67
C ASP A 630 17.31 10.48 -26.74
N LEU A 631 16.41 10.18 -27.70
CA LEU A 631 15.94 8.82 -27.94
C LEU A 631 17.08 7.89 -28.41
N GLN A 632 17.96 8.41 -29.28
CA GLN A 632 19.08 7.64 -29.83
C GLN A 632 20.25 7.47 -28.85
N ASN A 633 20.38 8.39 -27.90
CA ASN A 633 21.40 8.36 -26.86
C ASN A 633 20.93 7.61 -25.61
N ALA A 634 19.62 7.46 -25.43
CA ALA A 634 19.05 6.60 -24.40
C ALA A 634 19.55 5.16 -24.60
N PRO A 635 19.96 4.47 -23.52
CA PRO A 635 20.39 3.09 -23.64
C PRO A 635 19.25 2.20 -24.11
N ALA A 636 19.61 1.06 -24.69
CA ALA A 636 18.70 -0.05 -24.87
C ALA A 636 17.96 -0.37 -23.56
N ALA A 637 16.77 -0.91 -23.67
CA ALA A 637 15.90 -1.17 -22.51
C ALA A 637 15.01 -2.40 -22.79
N GLN A 638 14.01 -2.68 -21.95
CA GLN A 638 13.15 -3.86 -22.12
C GLN A 638 11.65 -3.54 -22.24
N GLY A 639 10.91 -3.58 -21.14
CA GLY A 639 9.49 -3.23 -21.10
C GLY A 639 9.29 -1.73 -21.27
N VAL A 640 8.15 -1.33 -21.84
CA VAL A 640 7.81 0.06 -22.11
C VAL A 640 6.40 0.38 -21.65
N THR A 641 6.24 1.54 -21.01
CA THR A 641 4.95 2.13 -20.68
C THR A 641 4.92 3.53 -21.26
N THR A 642 4.00 3.76 -22.18
CA THR A 642 3.71 5.09 -22.74
C THR A 642 2.62 5.74 -21.90
N THR A 643 2.91 6.85 -21.23
CA THR A 643 2.04 7.43 -20.20
C THR A 643 2.39 8.90 -19.97
N ASP A 644 1.41 9.73 -19.61
CA ASP A 644 1.63 11.12 -19.21
C ASP A 644 1.90 11.18 -17.71
N PHE A 645 3.16 10.96 -17.31
CA PHE A 645 3.49 10.75 -15.90
C PHE A 645 3.53 12.05 -15.10
N ASP A 646 3.78 13.19 -15.75
CA ASP A 646 3.91 14.48 -15.08
C ASP A 646 2.66 15.37 -15.15
N GLY A 647 1.67 14.95 -15.94
CA GLY A 647 0.36 15.59 -16.00
C GLY A 647 0.23 16.67 -17.08
N ASP A 648 1.22 16.86 -17.95
CA ASP A 648 1.30 18.01 -18.85
C ASP A 648 0.46 17.89 -20.15
N GLY A 649 -0.08 16.70 -20.45
CA GLY A 649 -0.87 16.43 -21.64
C GLY A 649 -0.08 15.88 -22.83
N ASN A 650 1.21 15.56 -22.65
CA ASN A 650 2.06 14.89 -23.61
C ASN A 650 2.36 13.48 -23.10
N ILE A 651 2.34 12.49 -23.99
CA ILE A 651 2.62 11.10 -23.60
C ILE A 651 4.14 10.89 -23.60
N ASP A 652 4.67 10.42 -22.48
CA ASP A 652 6.07 10.13 -22.25
C ASP A 652 6.41 8.65 -22.51
N ILE A 653 7.70 8.32 -22.56
CA ILE A 653 8.19 6.95 -22.73
C ILE A 653 9.01 6.54 -21.50
N LEU A 654 8.53 5.52 -20.79
CA LEU A 654 9.21 4.95 -19.63
C LEU A 654 9.62 3.53 -19.92
N SER A 655 10.89 3.20 -19.72
CA SER A 655 11.41 1.87 -19.98
C SER A 655 12.38 1.38 -18.91
N CYS A 656 12.26 0.10 -18.59
CA CYS A 656 13.11 -0.57 -17.61
C CYS A 656 14.45 -0.97 -18.22
N ASN A 657 15.51 -0.92 -17.41
CA ASN A 657 16.87 -1.18 -17.86
C ASN A 657 17.49 -2.26 -16.98
N ARG A 658 17.76 -3.42 -17.58
CA ARG A 658 18.28 -4.58 -16.85
C ARG A 658 19.71 -4.38 -16.32
N GLY A 659 20.47 -3.50 -16.97
CA GLY A 659 21.89 -3.26 -16.71
C GLY A 659 22.21 -1.91 -16.08
N GLY A 660 21.22 -1.05 -15.86
CA GLY A 660 21.44 0.34 -15.42
C GLY A 660 20.17 1.03 -14.90
N ASP A 661 20.20 2.36 -14.90
CA ASP A 661 19.09 3.20 -14.47
C ASP A 661 17.92 3.19 -15.48
N LEU A 662 16.72 3.53 -15.00
CA LEU A 662 15.53 3.62 -15.83
C LEU A 662 15.76 4.58 -17.01
N VAL A 663 15.15 4.25 -18.15
CA VAL A 663 15.09 5.17 -19.29
C VAL A 663 13.77 5.93 -19.21
N ILE A 664 13.86 7.23 -18.91
CA ILE A 664 12.69 8.12 -18.84
C ILE A 664 12.90 9.22 -19.89
N LEU A 665 12.13 9.14 -20.97
CA LEU A 665 12.11 10.14 -22.03
C LEU A 665 10.83 10.96 -21.88
N ARG A 666 10.96 12.16 -21.33
CA ARG A 666 9.84 13.10 -21.19
C ARG A 666 9.56 13.77 -22.53
N ASN A 667 8.30 13.82 -22.92
CA ASN A 667 7.84 14.52 -24.12
C ASN A 667 7.52 15.97 -23.77
N ASP A 668 8.45 16.88 -24.08
CA ASP A 668 8.28 18.31 -23.79
C ASP A 668 7.33 19.02 -24.79
N GLY A 669 6.67 18.27 -25.68
CA GLY A 669 5.88 18.79 -26.79
C GLY A 669 6.73 19.21 -27.99
N ASP A 670 6.07 19.73 -29.03
CA ASP A 670 6.73 20.28 -30.24
C ASP A 670 7.78 19.34 -30.87
N ASN A 671 7.54 18.02 -30.82
CA ASN A 671 8.46 16.98 -31.29
C ASN A 671 9.81 16.93 -30.56
N HIS A 672 9.82 17.23 -29.27
CA HIS A 672 11.01 17.19 -28.43
C HIS A 672 10.90 16.12 -27.33
N LEU A 673 11.99 15.37 -27.13
CA LEU A 673 12.16 14.45 -26.01
C LEU A 673 13.37 14.89 -25.19
N THR A 674 13.24 14.85 -23.87
CA THR A 674 14.36 15.00 -22.93
C THR A 674 14.60 13.67 -22.21
N LEU A 675 15.84 13.17 -22.22
CA LEU A 675 16.24 12.06 -21.35
C LEU A 675 16.44 12.57 -19.92
N VAL A 676 15.54 12.19 -19.03
CA VAL A 676 15.51 12.66 -17.64
C VAL A 676 16.25 11.68 -16.72
N ASP A 677 17.08 12.21 -15.81
CA ASP A 677 17.67 11.41 -14.73
C ASP A 677 16.58 11.03 -13.71
N PRO A 678 16.30 9.73 -13.48
CA PRO A 678 15.30 9.29 -12.51
C PRO A 678 15.48 9.88 -11.10
N ALA A 679 16.73 10.20 -10.71
CA ALA A 679 17.04 10.81 -9.43
C ALA A 679 16.44 12.22 -9.27
N GLU A 680 16.28 12.97 -10.36
CA GLU A 680 15.64 14.29 -10.38
C GLU A 680 14.14 14.19 -10.11
N LEU A 681 13.54 13.08 -10.51
CA LEU A 681 12.13 12.76 -10.25
C LEU A 681 11.91 12.15 -8.86
N GLY A 682 12.96 11.98 -8.04
CA GLY A 682 12.85 11.34 -6.72
C GLY A 682 12.90 9.80 -6.77
N ILE A 683 13.14 9.21 -7.94
CA ILE A 683 13.22 7.76 -8.12
C ILE A 683 14.65 7.30 -7.82
N ARG A 684 14.79 6.36 -6.88
CA ARG A 684 16.09 5.88 -6.38
C ARG A 684 16.31 4.38 -6.58
N HIS A 685 15.27 3.68 -7.03
CA HIS A 685 15.30 2.24 -7.29
C HIS A 685 15.34 2.02 -8.80
N THR A 686 16.05 0.98 -9.22
CA THR A 686 16.05 0.49 -10.59
C THR A 686 14.83 -0.40 -10.84
N ALA A 687 14.52 -0.65 -12.11
CA ALA A 687 13.59 -1.67 -12.55
C ALA A 687 14.24 -2.44 -13.69
N TYR A 688 14.37 -3.76 -13.55
CA TYR A 688 15.00 -4.60 -14.57
C TYR A 688 14.03 -5.08 -15.64
N SER A 689 12.73 -5.07 -15.38
CA SER A 689 11.76 -5.69 -16.29
C SER A 689 10.44 -4.96 -16.44
N GLY A 690 9.85 -4.41 -15.38
CA GLY A 690 8.52 -3.80 -15.49
C GLY A 690 8.44 -2.44 -14.83
N ILE A 691 7.83 -1.49 -15.54
CA ILE A 691 7.37 -0.20 -15.00
C ILE A 691 5.90 -0.10 -15.34
N THR A 692 5.01 -0.11 -14.36
CA THR A 692 3.57 0.02 -14.60
C THR A 692 3.05 1.28 -13.94
N THR A 693 2.16 2.00 -14.61
CA THR A 693 1.55 3.24 -14.08
C THR A 693 0.05 3.11 -13.87
N GLY A 694 -0.46 3.76 -12.84
CA GLY A 694 -1.88 3.81 -12.49
C GLY A 694 -2.10 4.67 -11.26
N ASP A 695 -3.29 5.27 -11.11
CA ASP A 695 -3.66 6.04 -9.91
C ASP A 695 -4.01 5.06 -8.78
N LEU A 696 -3.10 4.83 -7.83
CA LEU A 696 -3.24 3.82 -6.78
C LEU A 696 -3.95 4.37 -5.54
N ASN A 697 -3.89 5.68 -5.32
CA ASN A 697 -4.48 6.34 -4.15
C ASN A 697 -5.74 7.17 -4.50
N ASN A 698 -6.16 7.15 -5.77
CA ASN A 698 -7.30 7.91 -6.31
C ASN A 698 -7.14 9.43 -6.13
N ASP A 699 -5.91 9.96 -6.22
CA ASP A 699 -5.63 11.40 -6.14
C ASP A 699 -5.66 12.12 -7.50
N GLY A 700 -5.80 11.37 -8.60
CA GLY A 700 -5.87 11.89 -9.96
C GLY A 700 -4.51 12.02 -10.66
N HIS A 701 -3.43 11.57 -10.02
CA HIS A 701 -2.10 11.49 -10.59
C HIS A 701 -1.69 10.03 -10.81
N LEU A 702 -0.92 9.77 -11.86
CA LEU A 702 -0.45 8.42 -12.14
C LEU A 702 0.75 8.09 -11.26
N ASP A 703 0.61 7.04 -10.45
CA ASP A 703 1.68 6.45 -9.63
C ASP A 703 2.47 5.42 -10.44
N MET A 704 3.54 4.88 -9.85
CA MET A 704 4.41 3.91 -10.49
C MET A 704 4.70 2.70 -9.63
N ILE A 705 4.79 1.53 -10.29
CA ILE A 705 5.33 0.30 -9.71
C ILE A 705 6.55 -0.14 -10.53
N LEU A 706 7.70 -0.20 -9.86
CA LEU A 706 8.95 -0.69 -10.40
C LEU A 706 9.16 -2.14 -10.00
N VAL A 707 9.40 -3.02 -10.97
CA VAL A 707 9.60 -4.46 -10.73
C VAL A 707 10.99 -4.88 -11.23
N ASN A 708 11.77 -5.43 -10.31
CA ASN A 708 13.03 -6.10 -10.64
C ASN A 708 12.76 -7.49 -11.25
N ASP A 709 13.82 -8.16 -11.71
CA ASP A 709 13.73 -9.52 -12.26
C ASP A 709 14.41 -10.54 -11.32
N PRO A 710 13.99 -11.81 -11.33
CA PRO A 710 14.56 -12.85 -10.47
C PRO A 710 15.91 -13.39 -10.99
N GLY A 711 16.73 -12.56 -11.65
CA GLY A 711 18.04 -12.97 -12.17
C GLY A 711 18.98 -13.57 -11.11
N GLU A 712 20.00 -14.32 -11.54
CA GLU A 712 20.91 -15.06 -10.64
C GLU A 712 21.51 -14.14 -9.56
N ASN A 713 21.19 -14.46 -8.29
CA ASN A 713 21.61 -13.77 -7.05
C ASN A 713 20.93 -12.43 -6.71
N ARG A 714 19.70 -12.16 -7.19
CA ARG A 714 18.99 -10.90 -6.89
C ARG A 714 17.65 -11.15 -6.18
N LEU A 715 17.28 -10.23 -5.28
CA LEU A 715 15.95 -10.21 -4.68
C LEU A 715 14.97 -9.66 -5.71
N ASN A 716 13.91 -10.42 -6.01
CA ASN A 716 12.84 -9.98 -6.89
C ASN A 716 11.86 -9.10 -6.10
N ASP A 717 12.21 -7.84 -5.88
CA ASP A 717 11.39 -6.87 -5.15
C ASP A 717 10.60 -5.98 -6.13
N ALA A 718 9.47 -5.45 -5.65
CA ALA A 718 8.72 -4.41 -6.34
C ALA A 718 8.54 -3.18 -5.45
N TYR A 719 8.63 -1.99 -6.02
CA TYR A 719 8.60 -0.71 -5.31
C TYR A 719 7.47 0.16 -5.81
N ILE A 720 6.64 0.66 -4.90
CA ILE A 720 5.59 1.64 -5.20
C ILE A 720 6.13 3.04 -4.99
N TYR A 721 5.86 3.88 -5.96
CA TYR A 721 6.15 5.31 -5.96
C TYR A 721 4.87 6.08 -6.19
N ILE A 722 4.51 6.91 -5.22
CA ILE A 722 3.36 7.81 -5.32
C ILE A 722 3.79 9.12 -5.96
N ASN A 723 3.00 9.60 -6.92
CA ASN A 723 3.23 10.88 -7.58
C ASN A 723 2.82 12.02 -6.66
N ASN A 724 3.70 13.01 -6.50
CA ASN A 724 3.44 14.18 -5.66
C ASN A 724 2.54 15.23 -6.35
N GLY A 725 2.06 14.96 -7.57
CA GLY A 725 1.21 15.86 -8.36
C GLY A 725 1.96 16.96 -9.12
N ASN A 726 3.29 16.85 -9.19
CA ASN A 726 4.17 17.81 -9.88
C ASN A 726 5.25 17.11 -10.74
N GLY A 727 5.01 15.85 -11.11
CA GLY A 727 5.95 15.02 -11.85
C GLY A 727 7.09 14.42 -11.04
N THR A 728 7.13 14.63 -9.71
CA THR A 728 8.08 13.97 -8.80
C THR A 728 7.42 12.86 -8.00
N PHE A 729 8.20 11.89 -7.55
CA PHE A 729 7.74 10.66 -6.94
C PHE A 729 8.35 10.41 -5.56
N THR A 730 7.55 9.81 -4.68
CA THR A 730 7.97 9.37 -3.34
C THR A 730 7.78 7.88 -3.20
N HIS A 731 8.85 7.16 -2.84
CA HIS A 731 8.75 5.74 -2.49
C HIS A 731 7.93 5.55 -1.21
N THR A 732 6.90 4.69 -1.24
CA THR A 732 5.99 4.47 -0.10
C THR A 732 5.91 3.02 0.35
N TYR A 733 6.10 2.06 -0.56
CA TYR A 733 5.89 0.64 -0.23
C TYR A 733 6.84 -0.27 -1.01
N THR A 734 7.21 -1.40 -0.40
CA THR A 734 8.05 -2.43 -1.03
C THR A 734 7.44 -3.81 -0.84
N PHE A 735 7.16 -4.50 -1.95
CA PHE A 735 6.90 -5.93 -1.94
C PHE A 735 8.22 -6.70 -2.01
N LYS A 736 8.35 -7.70 -1.15
CA LYS A 736 9.53 -8.57 -1.09
C LYS A 736 9.25 -9.90 -1.75
N ASN A 737 10.21 -10.36 -2.57
CA ASN A 737 10.17 -11.68 -3.22
C ASN A 737 8.90 -11.91 -4.06
N VAL A 738 8.55 -10.94 -4.90
CA VAL A 738 7.48 -11.08 -5.90
C VAL A 738 7.89 -12.07 -6.99
N SER A 739 6.93 -12.44 -7.84
CA SER A 739 7.16 -13.28 -9.02
C SER A 739 6.86 -12.50 -10.29
N GLY A 740 7.36 -12.98 -11.43
CA GLY A 740 7.13 -12.35 -12.73
C GLY A 740 8.03 -11.15 -13.00
N TYR A 741 7.77 -10.51 -14.14
CA TYR A 741 8.59 -9.43 -14.71
C TYR A 741 7.89 -8.06 -14.62
N MET A 742 6.66 -8.01 -14.11
CA MET A 742 5.88 -6.78 -13.94
C MET A 742 4.82 -6.92 -12.83
N ALA A 743 4.12 -5.82 -12.55
CA ALA A 743 2.93 -5.77 -11.72
C ALA A 743 1.74 -5.36 -12.60
N GLY A 744 0.72 -6.19 -12.69
CA GLY A 744 -0.54 -5.84 -13.35
C GLY A 744 -1.48 -5.08 -12.42
N LEU A 745 -2.24 -4.12 -12.97
CA LEU A 745 -3.19 -3.29 -12.22
C LEU A 745 -4.61 -3.47 -12.74
N ALA A 746 -5.52 -3.89 -11.87
CA ALA A 746 -6.96 -3.93 -12.11
C ALA A 746 -7.70 -3.80 -10.78
N ASP A 747 -8.90 -3.23 -10.79
CA ASP A 747 -9.77 -3.18 -9.60
C ASP A 747 -10.55 -4.52 -9.54
N LEU A 748 -10.02 -5.50 -8.80
CA LEU A 748 -10.48 -6.89 -8.88
C LEU A 748 -11.72 -7.11 -8.03
N ASP A 749 -11.80 -6.45 -6.87
CA ASP A 749 -12.96 -6.54 -5.96
C ASP A 749 -13.96 -5.38 -6.12
N LEU A 750 -13.78 -4.57 -7.16
CA LEU A 750 -14.64 -3.49 -7.63
C LEU A 750 -14.82 -2.36 -6.59
N ASP A 751 -13.87 -2.19 -5.68
CA ASP A 751 -13.97 -1.29 -4.53
C ASP A 751 -13.50 0.15 -4.77
N THR A 752 -13.17 0.48 -6.03
CA THR A 752 -12.63 1.76 -6.55
C THR A 752 -11.12 1.87 -6.58
N PHE A 753 -10.38 1.01 -5.88
CA PHE A 753 -8.91 1.05 -5.86
C PHE A 753 -8.30 0.01 -6.81
N LEU A 754 -7.21 0.38 -7.47
CA LEU A 754 -6.47 -0.60 -8.30
C LEU A 754 -5.72 -1.59 -7.41
N ASP A 755 -5.97 -2.87 -7.62
CA ASP A 755 -5.27 -3.99 -7.01
C ASP A 755 -4.09 -4.46 -7.86
N ILE A 756 -3.25 -5.31 -7.27
CA ILE A 756 -2.01 -5.77 -7.91
C ILE A 756 -2.00 -7.29 -8.11
N VAL A 757 -1.68 -7.70 -9.34
CA VAL A 757 -1.34 -9.08 -9.69
C VAL A 757 0.11 -9.16 -10.16
N PHE A 758 0.91 -9.98 -9.49
CA PHE A 758 2.26 -10.32 -9.96
C PHE A 758 2.22 -11.67 -10.70
N PRO A 759 2.67 -11.78 -11.96
CA PRO A 759 2.65 -13.02 -12.72
C PRO A 759 3.34 -14.15 -11.97
N GLY A 760 2.60 -15.21 -11.62
CA GLY A 760 3.13 -16.36 -10.88
C GLY A 760 3.24 -16.23 -9.37
N HIS A 761 2.86 -15.09 -8.80
CA HIS A 761 2.74 -14.97 -7.36
C HIS A 761 1.42 -15.61 -6.89
N PRO A 762 1.42 -16.42 -5.81
CA PRO A 762 0.24 -17.20 -5.41
C PRO A 762 -0.91 -16.37 -4.84
N TYR A 763 -0.70 -15.10 -4.52
CA TYR A 763 -1.72 -14.18 -4.00
C TYR A 763 -1.79 -12.94 -4.89
N ILE A 764 -3.01 -12.41 -5.05
CA ILE A 764 -3.19 -11.00 -5.41
C ILE A 764 -2.90 -10.11 -4.20
N PHE A 765 -2.73 -8.82 -4.42
CA PHE A 765 -2.61 -7.83 -3.36
C PHE A 765 -3.70 -6.78 -3.51
N LEU A 766 -4.61 -6.75 -2.54
CA LEU A 766 -5.73 -5.84 -2.51
C LEU A 766 -5.30 -4.52 -1.89
N ASN A 767 -5.64 -3.43 -2.57
CA ASN A 767 -5.30 -2.08 -2.17
C ASN A 767 -6.30 -1.57 -1.14
N ASN A 768 -5.82 -1.07 0.00
CA ASN A 768 -6.71 -0.56 1.06
C ASN A 768 -7.09 0.92 0.87
N GLY A 769 -6.55 1.59 -0.15
CA GLY A 769 -6.78 3.00 -0.44
C GLY A 769 -6.00 3.98 0.44
N ASP A 770 -5.20 3.49 1.38
CA ASP A 770 -4.37 4.28 2.31
C ASP A 770 -2.87 4.14 2.04
N GLY A 771 -2.50 3.62 0.86
CA GLY A 771 -1.13 3.31 0.50
C GLY A 771 -0.61 1.98 1.05
N THR A 772 -1.45 1.20 1.74
CA THR A 772 -1.13 -0.15 2.20
C THR A 772 -1.85 -1.22 1.39
N PHE A 773 -1.25 -2.42 1.36
CA PHE A 773 -1.76 -3.56 0.61
C PHE A 773 -1.88 -4.78 1.52
N ARG A 774 -2.99 -5.51 1.38
CA ARG A 774 -3.22 -6.79 2.07
C ARG A 774 -3.26 -7.93 1.06
N LYS A 775 -2.90 -9.14 1.51
CA LYS A 775 -3.02 -10.33 0.65
C LYS A 775 -4.49 -10.63 0.37
N GLY A 776 -4.83 -10.79 -0.90
CA GLY A 776 -6.14 -11.27 -1.35
C GLY A 776 -6.25 -12.80 -1.35
N PRO A 777 -7.27 -13.36 -2.04
CA PRO A 777 -7.38 -14.80 -2.23
C PRO A 777 -6.19 -15.32 -3.06
N LYS A 778 -6.00 -16.63 -3.00
CA LYS A 778 -4.99 -17.29 -3.82
C LYS A 778 -5.47 -17.42 -5.25
N ILE A 779 -4.55 -17.18 -6.19
CA ILE A 779 -4.73 -17.62 -7.57
C ILE A 779 -4.38 -19.12 -7.61
N PRO A 780 -5.15 -19.98 -8.30
CA PRO A 780 -4.90 -21.43 -8.39
C PRO A 780 -3.70 -21.78 -9.27
N ILE A 781 -2.52 -21.24 -8.95
CA ILE A 781 -1.28 -21.41 -9.70
C ILE A 781 -0.57 -22.69 -9.22
N ASN A 782 -0.41 -23.66 -10.13
CA ASN A 782 0.39 -24.87 -9.89
C ASN A 782 1.78 -24.72 -10.52
N ASN A 783 2.76 -24.20 -9.75
CA ASN A 783 4.18 -24.08 -10.13
C ASN A 783 4.41 -23.71 -11.61
N ILE A 784 4.16 -22.46 -11.97
CA ILE A 784 4.43 -21.98 -13.34
C ILE A 784 5.90 -21.58 -13.50
N ASN A 785 6.52 -21.96 -14.62
CA ASN A 785 7.93 -21.74 -14.89
C ASN A 785 8.15 -20.53 -15.80
N ASP A 786 8.87 -19.53 -15.29
CA ASP A 786 9.20 -18.29 -16.02
C ASP A 786 7.95 -17.52 -16.52
N PRO A 787 7.02 -17.16 -15.61
CA PRO A 787 5.91 -16.26 -15.93
C PRO A 787 6.46 -14.86 -16.24
N ARG A 788 6.02 -14.27 -17.35
CA ARG A 788 6.55 -13.02 -17.86
C ARG A 788 5.63 -11.86 -17.52
N CYS A 789 4.49 -11.79 -18.20
CA CYS A 789 3.57 -10.67 -18.09
C CYS A 789 2.18 -11.10 -17.59
N VAL A 790 1.36 -10.10 -17.26
CA VAL A 790 -0.07 -10.22 -17.01
C VAL A 790 -0.79 -9.12 -17.77
N ALA A 791 -1.95 -9.42 -18.33
CA ALA A 791 -2.85 -8.43 -18.92
C ALA A 791 -4.31 -8.78 -18.63
N PHE A 792 -5.15 -7.75 -18.48
CA PHE A 792 -6.54 -7.86 -18.03
C PHE A 792 -7.56 -7.61 -19.14
N ALA A 793 -8.68 -8.31 -19.06
CA ALA A 793 -9.86 -8.11 -19.89
C ALA A 793 -11.08 -8.71 -19.17
N ASP A 794 -12.28 -8.24 -19.46
CA ASP A 794 -13.52 -8.89 -19.00
C ASP A 794 -13.99 -9.81 -20.15
N ILE A 795 -13.65 -11.11 -20.05
CA ILE A 795 -13.71 -12.04 -21.19
C ILE A 795 -15.11 -12.58 -21.44
N ASP A 796 -16.02 -12.47 -20.48
CA ASP A 796 -17.39 -12.97 -20.58
C ASP A 796 -18.46 -11.87 -20.42
N ASN A 797 -18.04 -10.61 -20.25
CA ASN A 797 -18.87 -9.42 -20.10
C ASN A 797 -19.72 -9.39 -18.82
N ASP A 798 -19.29 -10.04 -17.75
CA ASP A 798 -19.96 -9.96 -16.45
C ASP A 798 -19.57 -8.72 -15.61
N GLY A 799 -18.47 -8.09 -15.99
CA GLY A 799 -17.92 -6.87 -15.40
C GLY A 799 -16.76 -7.08 -14.45
N ASP A 800 -16.34 -8.31 -14.23
CA ASP A 800 -15.20 -8.64 -13.39
C ASP A 800 -13.94 -8.70 -14.26
N PRO A 801 -12.84 -8.03 -13.88
CA PRO A 801 -11.60 -8.15 -14.65
C PRO A 801 -11.00 -9.55 -14.50
N ASP A 802 -10.92 -10.28 -15.61
CA ASP A 802 -10.14 -11.49 -15.76
C ASP A 802 -8.71 -11.17 -16.17
N PHE A 803 -7.83 -12.18 -16.17
CA PHE A 803 -6.46 -11.97 -16.61
C PHE A 803 -5.80 -13.22 -17.18
N ALA A 804 -4.82 -12.98 -18.04
CA ALA A 804 -3.95 -14.02 -18.58
C ALA A 804 -2.48 -13.75 -18.26
N PHE A 805 -1.70 -14.83 -18.17
CA PHE A 805 -0.24 -14.77 -18.05
C PHE A 805 0.43 -15.35 -19.29
N ALA A 806 1.40 -14.61 -19.84
CA ALA A 806 2.37 -15.20 -20.75
C ALA A 806 3.40 -15.98 -19.94
N VAL A 807 3.63 -17.24 -20.32
CA VAL A 807 4.57 -18.12 -19.62
C VAL A 807 5.56 -18.70 -20.61
N LYS A 808 6.85 -18.44 -20.39
CA LYS A 808 7.89 -18.78 -21.37
C LYS A 808 8.23 -20.27 -21.40
N ARG A 809 8.03 -21.00 -20.30
CA ARG A 809 8.47 -22.40 -20.14
C ARG A 809 7.33 -23.33 -19.70
N ASP A 810 6.09 -22.91 -19.94
CA ASP A 810 4.87 -23.64 -19.61
C ASP A 810 3.73 -23.09 -20.51
N LEU A 811 2.52 -23.65 -20.42
CA LEU A 811 1.33 -23.07 -21.08
C LEU A 811 1.11 -21.64 -20.60
N ASN A 812 0.67 -20.77 -21.51
CA ASN A 812 0.05 -19.52 -21.09
C ASN A 812 -1.16 -19.83 -20.22
N ARG A 813 -1.47 -18.96 -19.25
CA ARG A 813 -2.56 -19.22 -18.29
C ARG A 813 -3.67 -18.20 -18.46
N LEU A 814 -4.91 -18.62 -18.32
CA LEU A 814 -6.09 -17.75 -18.29
C LEU A 814 -6.88 -18.04 -17.02
N TYR A 815 -7.12 -16.99 -16.24
CA TYR A 815 -7.85 -17.05 -14.98
C TYR A 815 -9.09 -16.21 -15.07
N ARG A 816 -10.24 -16.82 -14.74
CA ARG A 816 -11.49 -16.10 -14.57
C ARG A 816 -11.60 -15.56 -13.15
N ASN A 817 -12.06 -14.32 -13.00
CA ASN A 817 -12.46 -13.74 -11.72
C ASN A 817 -13.99 -13.85 -11.59
N ASP A 818 -14.47 -14.52 -10.56
CA ASP A 818 -15.88 -14.59 -10.22
C ASP A 818 -16.12 -13.77 -8.94
N TYR A 819 -16.36 -12.46 -9.07
CA TYR A 819 -16.66 -11.61 -7.92
C TYR A 819 -18.15 -11.72 -7.55
N SER A 820 -18.39 -12.15 -6.31
CA SER A 820 -19.75 -12.40 -5.79
C SER A 820 -20.27 -11.32 -4.83
N GLY A 821 -19.60 -10.17 -4.77
CA GLY A 821 -19.96 -9.07 -3.87
C GLY A 821 -20.99 -8.10 -4.46
N ASP A 822 -21.35 -7.09 -3.67
CA ASP A 822 -22.36 -6.09 -4.05
C ASP A 822 -21.76 -4.85 -4.75
N ASN A 823 -20.43 -4.79 -4.85
CA ASN A 823 -19.74 -3.71 -5.55
C ASN A 823 -20.12 -3.69 -7.04
N ARG A 824 -19.90 -2.53 -7.64
CA ARG A 824 -20.41 -2.18 -8.97
C ARG A 824 -19.29 -1.83 -9.90
N TRP A 825 -19.51 -1.95 -11.20
CA TRP A 825 -18.49 -1.68 -12.21
C TRP A 825 -18.99 -0.73 -13.31
N LEU A 826 -18.08 -0.18 -14.09
CA LEU A 826 -18.38 0.58 -15.30
C LEU A 826 -17.29 0.31 -16.35
N LYS A 827 -17.71 -0.12 -17.56
CA LYS A 827 -16.83 -0.23 -18.72
C LYS A 827 -17.10 0.87 -19.72
N ILE A 828 -16.05 1.49 -20.24
CA ILE A 828 -16.12 2.65 -21.13
C ILE A 828 -15.32 2.34 -22.41
N ASN A 829 -16.03 2.00 -23.47
CA ASN A 829 -15.44 1.84 -24.80
C ASN A 829 -15.38 3.21 -25.49
N MET A 830 -14.17 3.68 -25.81
CA MET A 830 -13.93 5.02 -26.31
C MET A 830 -13.49 5.04 -27.77
N CYS A 831 -13.89 6.09 -28.46
CA CYS A 831 -13.36 6.48 -29.76
C CYS A 831 -13.04 7.98 -29.66
N ALA A 832 -11.84 8.36 -30.07
CA ALA A 832 -11.46 9.77 -30.10
C ALA A 832 -12.22 10.51 -31.22
N PRO A 833 -12.34 11.86 -31.15
CA PRO A 833 -13.11 12.64 -32.12
C PRO A 833 -12.68 12.46 -33.59
N ASN A 834 -11.43 12.08 -33.83
CA ASN A 834 -10.85 11.79 -35.15
C ASN A 834 -11.16 10.37 -35.67
N GLY A 835 -11.83 9.52 -34.90
CA GLY A 835 -12.16 8.14 -35.27
C GLY A 835 -11.26 7.06 -34.64
N GLN A 836 -10.18 7.44 -33.96
CA GLN A 836 -9.21 6.52 -33.35
C GLN A 836 -9.86 5.67 -32.25
N ALA A 837 -9.94 4.36 -32.43
CA ALA A 837 -10.51 3.43 -31.43
C ALA A 837 -9.60 3.25 -30.20
N GLY A 838 -10.17 3.36 -29.00
CA GLY A 838 -9.44 3.28 -27.73
C GLY A 838 -9.10 4.65 -27.14
N ALA A 839 -9.04 5.69 -27.97
CA ALA A 839 -8.67 7.05 -27.58
C ALA A 839 -7.36 7.09 -26.76
N PHE A 840 -6.31 6.41 -27.23
CA PHE A 840 -5.05 6.28 -26.50
C PHE A 840 -4.46 7.66 -26.15
N GLY A 841 -3.99 7.77 -24.91
CA GLY A 841 -3.54 9.00 -24.25
C GLY A 841 -4.65 9.81 -23.57
N ALA A 842 -5.93 9.45 -23.72
CA ALA A 842 -7.00 10.14 -23.00
C ALA A 842 -6.96 9.85 -21.48
N LYS A 843 -7.26 10.87 -20.68
CA LYS A 843 -7.41 10.77 -19.21
C LYS A 843 -8.89 10.75 -18.84
N ILE A 844 -9.28 9.80 -17.99
CA ILE A 844 -10.65 9.54 -17.61
C ILE A 844 -10.76 9.63 -16.09
N TYR A 845 -11.52 10.61 -15.63
CA TYR A 845 -11.79 10.85 -14.21
C TYR A 845 -13.22 10.43 -13.89
N LEU A 846 -13.38 9.62 -12.85
CA LEU A 846 -14.66 9.16 -12.37
C LEU A 846 -14.99 9.80 -11.02
N TYR A 847 -16.12 10.50 -10.96
CA TYR A 847 -16.58 11.16 -9.74
C TYR A 847 -17.84 10.50 -9.20
N GLY A 848 -17.88 10.33 -7.88
CA GLY A 848 -19.07 9.93 -7.15
C GLY A 848 -20.13 11.05 -7.14
N GLN A 849 -21.30 10.74 -6.58
CA GLN A 849 -22.41 11.70 -6.55
C GLN A 849 -22.17 12.87 -5.58
N THR A 850 -21.20 12.76 -4.67
CA THR A 850 -20.85 13.84 -3.74
C THR A 850 -19.74 14.75 -4.27
N GLY A 851 -19.20 14.45 -5.46
CA GLY A 851 -18.15 15.21 -6.15
C GLY A 851 -16.73 14.74 -5.83
N GLU A 852 -16.59 13.68 -5.03
CA GLU A 852 -15.34 12.99 -4.74
C GLU A 852 -14.80 12.28 -5.99
N LEU A 853 -13.49 12.35 -6.22
CA LEU A 853 -12.82 11.51 -7.21
C LEU A 853 -12.78 10.08 -6.66
N ILE A 854 -13.34 9.13 -7.40
CA ILE A 854 -13.32 7.71 -7.04
C ILE A 854 -12.38 6.90 -7.95
N GLY A 855 -11.74 7.56 -8.92
CA GLY A 855 -10.64 6.96 -9.66
C GLY A 855 -10.31 7.70 -10.94
N MET A 856 -9.06 7.57 -11.36
CA MET A 856 -8.56 8.02 -12.65
C MET A 856 -7.96 6.85 -13.44
N ARG A 857 -8.17 6.83 -14.75
CA ARG A 857 -7.50 5.92 -15.68
C ARG A 857 -6.95 6.70 -16.87
N GLU A 858 -5.86 6.21 -17.41
CA GLU A 858 -5.31 6.66 -18.70
C GLU A 858 -5.48 5.53 -19.72
N ALA A 859 -5.96 5.86 -20.93
CA ALA A 859 -6.02 4.92 -22.03
C ALA A 859 -4.61 4.70 -22.60
N LYS A 860 -4.05 3.50 -22.45
CA LYS A 860 -2.67 3.21 -22.86
C LYS A 860 -2.58 1.98 -23.75
N SER A 861 -1.63 1.98 -24.67
CA SER A 861 -1.36 0.83 -25.55
C SER A 861 -0.47 -0.22 -24.90
N SER A 862 0.32 0.14 -23.88
CA SER A 862 1.31 -0.77 -23.28
C SER A 862 1.43 -0.57 -21.77
N TYR A 863 1.68 -1.68 -21.07
CA TYR A 863 1.81 -1.76 -19.62
C TYR A 863 3.01 -2.63 -19.25
N GLY A 864 3.87 -2.13 -18.38
CA GLY A 864 4.88 -2.95 -17.70
C GLY A 864 5.84 -3.65 -18.67
N TYR A 865 5.73 -4.97 -18.72
CA TYR A 865 6.59 -5.84 -19.52
C TYR A 865 5.75 -6.60 -20.55
N LEU A 866 5.76 -6.16 -21.81
CA LEU A 866 5.14 -6.88 -22.95
C LEU A 866 3.63 -7.17 -22.79
N ALA A 867 2.90 -6.32 -22.08
CA ALA A 867 1.47 -6.48 -21.85
C ALA A 867 0.65 -5.31 -22.40
N GLN A 868 -0.55 -5.62 -22.85
CA GLN A 868 -1.62 -4.68 -23.13
C GLN A 868 -2.95 -5.21 -22.60
N ASP A 869 -3.57 -4.47 -21.69
CA ASP A 869 -4.94 -4.68 -21.23
C ASP A 869 -5.95 -4.34 -22.34
N ASP A 870 -7.18 -4.82 -22.20
CA ASP A 870 -8.27 -4.45 -23.11
C ASP A 870 -8.40 -2.91 -23.18
N PRO A 871 -8.38 -2.29 -24.38
CA PRO A 871 -8.55 -0.84 -24.54
C PRO A 871 -9.89 -0.29 -23.98
N ILE A 872 -10.84 -1.15 -23.63
CA ILE A 872 -12.04 -0.76 -22.90
C ILE A 872 -11.68 -0.42 -21.45
N ILE A 873 -11.81 0.86 -21.09
CA ILE A 873 -11.50 1.33 -19.74
C ILE A 873 -12.47 0.76 -18.71
N HIS A 874 -11.94 0.14 -17.66
CA HIS A 874 -12.70 -0.44 -16.57
C HIS A 874 -12.52 0.35 -15.26
N PHE A 875 -13.63 0.50 -14.53
CA PHE A 875 -13.66 0.99 -13.16
C PHE A 875 -14.50 0.05 -12.29
N GLY A 876 -13.99 -0.34 -11.13
CA GLY A 876 -14.84 -0.57 -9.98
C GLY A 876 -15.38 0.76 -9.46
N THR A 877 -16.60 0.73 -8.98
CA THR A 877 -17.38 1.91 -8.57
C THR A 877 -17.95 1.71 -7.17
N GLY A 878 -17.47 0.71 -6.43
CA GLY A 878 -17.94 0.36 -5.09
C GLY A 878 -19.46 0.31 -5.03
N ASN A 879 -20.05 1.10 -4.14
CA ASN A 879 -21.50 1.19 -3.99
C ASN A 879 -22.18 2.30 -4.82
N HIS A 880 -21.42 3.01 -5.67
CA HIS A 880 -21.95 4.13 -6.47
C HIS A 880 -22.89 3.60 -7.55
N LYS A 881 -24.19 3.89 -7.43
CA LYS A 881 -25.20 3.52 -8.43
C LYS A 881 -25.15 4.40 -9.67
N LYS A 882 -24.60 5.61 -9.52
CA LYS A 882 -24.39 6.58 -10.57
C LYS A 882 -23.10 7.34 -10.33
N VAL A 883 -22.47 7.75 -11.43
CA VAL A 883 -21.19 8.46 -11.45
C VAL A 883 -21.22 9.57 -12.49
N THR A 884 -20.28 10.50 -12.37
CA THR A 884 -19.96 11.49 -13.40
C THR A 884 -18.61 11.12 -14.02
N ILE A 885 -18.54 11.13 -15.35
CA ILE A 885 -17.34 10.81 -16.12
C ILE A 885 -16.84 12.11 -16.74
N LYS A 886 -15.55 12.43 -16.54
CA LYS A 886 -14.88 13.51 -17.25
C LYS A 886 -13.71 12.93 -18.04
N ILE A 887 -13.70 13.17 -19.35
CA ILE A 887 -12.69 12.68 -20.28
C ILE A 887 -11.93 13.87 -20.82
N MET A 888 -10.61 13.77 -20.83
CA MET A 888 -9.70 14.73 -21.46
C MET A 888 -8.96 13.99 -22.57
N PHE A 889 -9.21 14.36 -23.83
CA PHE A 889 -8.53 13.79 -24.98
C PHE A 889 -7.18 14.47 -25.21
N VAL A 890 -6.24 13.78 -25.89
CA VAL A 890 -4.91 14.32 -26.24
C VAL A 890 -5.00 15.61 -27.09
N THR A 891 -6.09 15.77 -27.85
CA THR A 891 -6.40 16.98 -28.63
C THR A 891 -6.78 18.20 -27.77
N GLY A 892 -6.95 18.02 -26.45
CA GLY A 892 -7.41 19.04 -25.50
C GLY A 892 -8.93 19.13 -25.38
N GLU A 893 -9.71 18.37 -26.15
CA GLU A 893 -11.16 18.31 -25.98
C GLU A 893 -11.53 17.68 -24.62
N VAL A 894 -12.50 18.28 -23.94
CA VAL A 894 -13.03 17.77 -22.66
C VAL A 894 -14.49 17.40 -22.83
N LYS A 895 -14.84 16.17 -22.42
CA LYS A 895 -16.21 15.66 -22.44
C LYS A 895 -16.65 15.26 -21.04
N GLU A 896 -17.80 15.76 -20.61
CA GLU A 896 -18.38 15.42 -19.31
C GLU A 896 -19.75 14.78 -19.48
N LEU A 897 -19.97 13.68 -18.75
CA LEU A 897 -21.21 12.92 -18.74
C LEU A 897 -21.65 12.71 -17.29
N THR A 898 -22.78 13.28 -16.91
CA THR A 898 -23.30 13.18 -15.53
C THR A 898 -24.37 12.12 -15.41
N ASN A 899 -24.58 11.61 -14.18
CA ASN A 899 -25.65 10.67 -13.85
C ASN A 899 -25.62 9.34 -14.62
N ILE A 900 -24.43 8.88 -15.00
CA ILE A 900 -24.24 7.60 -15.68
C ILE A 900 -24.46 6.47 -14.69
N LYS A 901 -25.38 5.54 -15.01
CA LYS A 901 -25.62 4.35 -14.18
C LYS A 901 -24.44 3.37 -14.27
N THR A 902 -24.12 2.71 -13.17
CA THR A 902 -23.11 1.65 -13.06
C THR A 902 -23.72 0.25 -13.28
N ASN A 903 -22.86 -0.78 -13.33
CA ASN A 903 -23.10 -2.15 -13.79
C ASN A 903 -23.52 -2.23 -15.26
N LYS A 904 -22.74 -1.55 -16.11
CA LYS A 904 -22.97 -1.55 -17.55
C LYS A 904 -21.73 -1.12 -18.30
N SER A 905 -21.66 -1.54 -19.56
CA SER A 905 -20.78 -0.96 -20.56
C SER A 905 -21.44 0.25 -21.22
N ILE A 906 -20.64 1.26 -21.56
CA ILE A 906 -21.04 2.39 -22.41
C ILE A 906 -20.05 2.57 -23.54
N SER A 907 -20.52 3.18 -24.63
CA SER A 907 -19.67 3.66 -25.70
C SER A 907 -19.71 5.18 -25.76
N ILE A 908 -18.55 5.80 -25.87
CA ILE A 908 -18.39 7.24 -26.04
C ILE A 908 -17.66 7.46 -27.36
N ARG A 909 -18.30 8.25 -28.22
CA ARG A 909 -17.78 8.69 -29.52
C ARG A 909 -17.88 10.20 -29.60
#